data_AF-A0A089NX12-F1
#
_entry.id   AF-A0A089NX12-F1
#
_cell.length_a   1.000
_cell.length_b   1.000
_cell.length_c   1.000
_cell.angle_alpha   90.00
_cell.angle_beta   90.00
_cell.angle_gamma   90.00
#
_symmetry.space_group_name_H-M   'P 1'
#
loop_
_entity.id
_entity.type
_entity.pdbx_description
1 polymer ?
#
loop_
_entity_poly.entity_id
_entity_poly.type
_entity_poly.pdbx_seq_one_letter_code
_entity_poly.pdbx_strand_id
1 'polypeptide(L)'
;MNLEDHPTVKRLRAAELSSGPAAARRPFGAGELRQLALECGADDVGFVEIGRFELEPQRDEILRHYPWTRSLVSIVVKMAQAPVRGTPRSVANLEFHRAGHDINAICAAIVARLQDHGIRAVNPSMGFPMEMNQNPGHAIWIVAHKPVAVAAGLGRMGIHRNVIHPKFGNFILLGTVLLDQDIDIPDAPIDYNPCLECKLCVAACPVGAIKLEGTFDFQACFTHNYREFMGGFTDWVEQIADSRDALDYRRRVNEPETASMWQSLTYGANYKSAYCIAVCPAGEDVIGSYLKDKGAHRREILKPLQDRPEPVYVVAGTDAEEIARRKWKHKTVKPVGNGMTPRTIGGLLTFMPIVFQRAQARDLDAVFHFTFTGAESRQATVTVRDGKIAVRDGLVDKPNLRVIADAKTWLGFLAREKSLVWALARRKIRISGDPRLLLAFGKCFPSPEIRRKPVEIVPETSLLRPAITPYARNDEATGTVRWFGELELRDVAQVTRTVRTFRFVDPKGGEIPFRHVAGQYLTLEITRQGIPTRRSYTIASSPTWRDRIEITVKRKENGAVSRWLHDEMRPGDRVQVEAPSGGFVFSGREWPTVVLIGGGVGITPMMSSVRYLTETDWPGTIYLLLSFKSPQDYIFKDEIETLRKRNPRLHVSVAMSAPGREAWKGHTGRIDARFVAAAVPDIALHRAHICGPTPMMDAVKAVLLDLGVPAGQIRTEAFGTDRRDPTGRTGQSGTVVGQVKFLDTGKTSTAREGATLLDVADEAKVRIDSACRSGTCGTCMVKLRSGTVRMPVQDALGDGDREDGYILACQAEPEGDVELEA
;
A
#
# COMPACT_ATOMS: atom_id res chain seq x y z
N MET A 1 -15.62 42.54 36.86
CA MET A 1 -16.55 43.54 36.30
C MET A 1 -17.91 42.89 36.23
N ASN A 2 -18.95 43.49 36.84
CA ASN A 2 -20.31 42.98 36.72
C ASN A 2 -20.79 43.16 35.25
N LEU A 3 -21.63 42.25 34.74
CA LEU A 3 -22.20 42.35 33.39
C LEU A 3 -22.88 43.71 33.17
N GLU A 4 -23.54 44.19 34.22
CA GLU A 4 -24.21 45.49 34.27
C GLU A 4 -23.26 46.67 34.09
N ASP A 5 -22.00 46.51 34.49
CA ASP A 5 -20.97 47.53 34.39
C ASP A 5 -20.15 47.48 33.10
N HIS A 6 -20.37 46.47 32.27
CA HIS A 6 -19.64 46.31 31.03
C HIS A 6 -19.98 47.45 30.05
N PRO A 7 -18.99 48.19 29.51
CA PRO A 7 -19.23 49.38 28.68
C PRO A 7 -20.12 49.11 27.46
N THR A 8 -20.00 47.93 26.85
CA THR A 8 -20.84 47.53 25.72
C THR A 8 -22.30 47.28 26.12
N VAL A 9 -22.54 46.71 27.31
CA VAL A 9 -23.90 46.44 27.81
C VAL A 9 -24.62 47.74 28.14
N LYS A 10 -23.93 48.67 28.82
CA LYS A 10 -24.45 50.02 29.08
C LYS A 10 -24.81 50.75 27.78
N ARG A 11 -23.95 50.65 26.76
CA ARG A 11 -24.16 51.30 25.45
C ARG A 11 -25.35 50.69 24.69
N LEU A 12 -25.47 49.36 24.67
CA LEU A 12 -26.58 48.67 24.01
C LEU A 12 -27.91 49.00 24.66
N ARG A 13 -28.00 48.94 25.99
CA ARG A 13 -29.24 49.29 26.70
C ARG A 13 -29.62 50.75 26.52
N ALA A 14 -28.65 51.66 26.50
CA ALA A 14 -28.92 53.07 26.17
C ALA A 14 -29.43 53.24 24.72
N ALA A 15 -28.94 52.44 23.77
CA ALA A 15 -29.42 52.41 22.39
C ALA A 15 -30.81 51.78 22.27
N GLU A 16 -31.11 50.71 23.01
CA GLU A 16 -32.45 50.08 23.07
C GLU A 16 -33.49 50.94 23.77
N LEU A 17 -33.07 51.83 24.69
CA LEU A 17 -33.96 52.82 25.32
C LEU A 17 -34.26 54.02 24.41
N SER A 18 -33.41 54.28 23.40
CA SER A 18 -33.54 55.42 22.48
C SER A 18 -34.08 55.04 21.10
N SER A 19 -33.91 53.78 20.67
CA SER A 19 -34.65 53.18 19.57
C SER A 19 -35.91 52.53 20.12
N GLY A 20 -37.10 52.92 19.65
CA GLY A 20 -38.37 52.28 20.05
C GLY A 20 -38.39 50.75 19.80
N PRO A 21 -39.50 50.04 20.06
CA PRO A 21 -39.57 48.59 19.88
C PRO A 21 -38.95 48.18 18.55
N ALA A 22 -37.99 47.24 18.60
CA ALA A 22 -37.14 46.85 17.48
C ALA A 22 -37.97 46.80 16.19
N ALA A 23 -37.62 47.65 15.22
CA ALA A 23 -38.32 47.72 13.94
C ALA A 23 -38.52 46.29 13.41
N ALA A 24 -39.77 45.91 13.16
CA ALA A 24 -40.12 44.57 12.73
C ALA A 24 -39.22 44.15 11.57
N ARG A 25 -38.59 42.97 11.68
CA ARG A 25 -37.74 42.39 10.62
C ARG A 25 -38.55 42.36 9.33
N ARG A 26 -38.20 43.21 8.36
CA ARG A 26 -38.81 43.12 7.03
C ARG A 26 -38.23 41.87 6.36
N PRO A 27 -39.04 40.84 6.05
CA PRO A 27 -38.54 39.68 5.33
C PRO A 27 -38.13 40.09 3.92
N PHE A 28 -37.10 39.45 3.37
CA PHE A 28 -36.77 39.66 1.96
C PHE A 28 -37.77 38.93 1.07
N GLY A 29 -38.22 39.58 -0.01
CA GLY A 29 -38.93 38.90 -1.08
C GLY A 29 -38.00 38.00 -1.91
N ALA A 30 -38.55 37.02 -2.63
CA ALA A 30 -37.76 36.15 -3.51
C ALA A 30 -36.97 36.92 -4.57
N GLY A 31 -37.55 37.98 -5.14
CA GLY A 31 -36.86 38.85 -6.11
C GLY A 31 -35.64 39.56 -5.50
N GLU A 32 -35.76 40.07 -4.27
CA GLU A 32 -34.68 40.73 -3.54
C GLU A 32 -33.56 39.74 -3.19
N LEU A 33 -33.91 38.53 -2.72
CA LEU A 33 -32.93 37.47 -2.43
C LEU A 33 -32.21 36.98 -3.69
N ARG A 34 -32.94 36.84 -4.80
CA ARG A 34 -32.36 36.42 -6.08
C ARG A 34 -31.33 37.45 -6.52
N GLN A 35 -31.71 38.73 -6.51
CA GLN A 35 -30.80 39.81 -6.87
C GLN A 35 -29.57 39.86 -5.94
N LEU A 36 -29.77 39.75 -4.62
CA LEU A 36 -28.68 39.69 -3.65
C LEU A 36 -27.70 38.53 -3.95
N ALA A 37 -28.21 37.34 -4.23
CA ALA A 37 -27.39 36.17 -4.51
C ALA A 37 -26.64 36.28 -5.85
N LEU A 38 -27.26 36.85 -6.89
CA LEU A 38 -26.60 37.15 -8.15
C LEU A 38 -25.49 38.21 -7.98
N GLU A 39 -25.74 39.26 -7.19
CA GLU A 39 -24.72 40.27 -6.84
C GLU A 39 -23.54 39.69 -6.05
N CYS A 40 -23.80 38.67 -5.22
CA CYS A 40 -22.76 37.94 -4.53
C CYS A 40 -21.95 37.01 -5.45
N GLY A 41 -22.43 36.75 -6.67
CA GLY A 41 -21.71 35.99 -7.70
C GLY A 41 -22.35 34.65 -8.10
N ALA A 42 -23.58 34.34 -7.67
CA ALA A 42 -24.29 33.16 -8.15
C ALA A 42 -24.59 33.26 -9.65
N ASP A 43 -24.54 32.13 -10.37
CA ASP A 43 -24.96 32.06 -11.78
C ASP A 43 -26.47 31.81 -11.93
N ASP A 44 -27.08 31.10 -10.98
CA ASP A 44 -28.53 30.97 -10.83
C ASP A 44 -28.90 30.61 -9.38
N VAL A 45 -30.17 30.83 -9.03
CA VAL A 45 -30.69 30.73 -7.67
C VAL A 45 -32.10 30.16 -7.72
N GLY A 46 -32.46 29.33 -6.74
CA GLY A 46 -33.81 28.83 -6.59
C GLY A 46 -34.19 28.75 -5.12
N PHE A 47 -35.48 28.80 -4.83
CA PHE A 47 -36.00 28.84 -3.47
C PHE A 47 -36.86 27.60 -3.17
N VAL A 48 -36.78 27.12 -1.93
CA VAL A 48 -37.61 26.00 -1.49
C VAL A 48 -37.95 26.10 0.00
N GLU A 49 -39.20 25.82 0.35
CA GLU A 49 -39.68 25.79 1.72
C GLU A 49 -39.23 24.49 2.39
N ILE A 50 -38.86 24.52 3.67
CA ILE A 50 -38.48 23.30 4.39
C ILE A 50 -39.63 22.26 4.43
N GLY A 51 -40.87 22.75 4.35
CA GLY A 51 -42.10 21.97 4.35
C GLY A 51 -42.42 21.24 3.03
N ARG A 52 -41.66 21.46 1.96
CA ARG A 52 -41.94 20.81 0.66
C ARG A 52 -41.75 19.30 0.73
N PHE A 53 -42.61 18.56 0.04
CA PHE A 53 -42.60 17.08 0.02
C PHE A 53 -41.26 16.53 -0.51
N GLU A 54 -40.68 17.18 -1.52
CA GLU A 54 -39.39 16.80 -2.11
C GLU A 54 -38.22 16.85 -1.12
N LEU A 55 -38.37 17.59 -0.02
CA LEU A 55 -37.37 17.69 1.05
C LEU A 55 -37.64 16.77 2.25
N GLU A 56 -38.77 16.06 2.27
CA GLU A 56 -39.13 15.14 3.36
C GLU A 56 -37.98 14.20 3.76
N PRO A 57 -37.21 13.57 2.83
CA PRO A 57 -36.14 12.64 3.20
C PRO A 57 -34.97 13.24 3.98
N GLN A 58 -34.82 14.57 4.01
CA GLN A 58 -33.71 15.26 4.69
C GLN A 58 -34.18 16.34 5.68
N ARG A 59 -35.49 16.62 5.76
CA ARG A 59 -36.08 17.66 6.60
C ARG A 59 -35.65 17.52 8.06
N ASP A 60 -35.83 16.34 8.62
CA ASP A 60 -35.54 16.09 10.04
C ASP A 60 -34.06 16.26 10.37
N GLU A 61 -33.17 15.93 9.42
CA GLU A 61 -31.73 16.14 9.59
C GLU A 61 -31.40 17.64 9.62
N ILE A 62 -31.97 18.42 8.69
CA ILE A 62 -31.78 19.87 8.64
C ILE A 62 -32.30 20.53 9.93
N LEU A 63 -33.52 20.18 10.36
CA LEU A 63 -34.13 20.74 11.56
C LEU A 63 -33.46 20.28 12.86
N ARG A 64 -32.77 19.13 12.87
CA ARG A 64 -31.96 18.73 14.02
C ARG A 64 -30.80 19.70 14.27
N HIS A 65 -30.13 20.12 13.20
CA HIS A 65 -28.98 21.03 13.28
C HIS A 65 -29.42 22.50 13.38
N TYR A 66 -30.48 22.86 12.65
CA TYR A 66 -31.01 24.22 12.56
C TYR A 66 -32.54 24.24 12.70
N PRO A 67 -33.08 24.10 13.93
CA PRO A 67 -34.52 23.96 14.18
C PRO A 67 -35.39 25.14 13.72
N TRP A 68 -34.76 26.28 13.49
CA TRP A 68 -35.38 27.54 13.05
C TRP A 68 -35.47 27.67 11.53
N THR A 69 -34.92 26.73 10.76
CA THR A 69 -34.95 26.82 9.30
C THR A 69 -36.38 26.73 8.77
N ARG A 70 -36.77 27.72 7.96
CA ARG A 70 -38.09 27.81 7.31
C ARG A 70 -37.97 27.70 5.79
N SER A 71 -36.92 28.29 5.21
CA SER A 71 -36.67 28.28 3.77
C SER A 71 -35.21 28.00 3.46
N LEU A 72 -34.96 27.53 2.24
CA LEU A 72 -33.63 27.24 1.72
C LEU A 72 -33.43 27.98 0.39
N VAL A 73 -32.25 28.55 0.21
CA VAL A 73 -31.81 29.19 -1.03
C VAL A 73 -30.78 28.27 -1.70
N SER A 74 -31.16 27.64 -2.80
CA SER A 74 -30.27 26.83 -3.62
C SER A 74 -29.45 27.74 -4.54
N ILE A 75 -28.13 27.58 -4.54
CA ILE A 75 -27.20 28.39 -5.32
C ILE A 75 -26.53 27.54 -6.38
N VAL A 76 -26.42 28.06 -7.60
CA VAL A 76 -25.70 27.46 -8.73
C VAL A 76 -24.46 28.28 -9.03
N VAL A 77 -23.32 27.60 -9.16
CA VAL A 77 -22.10 28.15 -9.76
C VAL A 77 -21.73 27.27 -10.95
N LYS A 78 -21.53 27.88 -12.12
CA LYS A 78 -21.16 27.16 -13.33
C LYS A 78 -19.67 26.82 -13.34
N MET A 79 -19.38 25.67 -13.93
CA MET A 79 -18.03 25.24 -14.24
C MET A 79 -17.72 25.45 -15.72
N ALA A 80 -16.47 25.81 -16.01
CA ALA A 80 -15.93 25.81 -17.35
C ALA A 80 -15.95 24.38 -17.93
N GLN A 81 -16.55 24.23 -19.11
CA GLN A 81 -16.75 22.93 -19.74
C GLN A 81 -15.42 22.28 -20.17
N ALA A 82 -14.50 23.06 -20.74
CA ALA A 82 -13.25 22.54 -21.32
C ALA A 82 -12.33 21.88 -20.27
N PRO A 83 -12.06 22.49 -19.09
CA PRO A 83 -11.34 21.83 -18.00
C PRO A 83 -11.93 20.48 -17.58
N VAL A 84 -13.27 20.38 -17.51
CA VAL A 84 -13.97 19.16 -17.09
C VAL A 84 -13.95 18.09 -18.18
N ARG A 85 -14.06 18.50 -19.45
CA ARG A 85 -14.07 17.63 -20.64
C ARG A 85 -12.70 17.03 -20.98
N GLY A 86 -11.62 17.73 -20.66
CA GLY A 86 -10.25 17.28 -20.93
C GLY A 86 -9.88 15.97 -20.22
N THR A 87 -8.85 15.28 -20.69
CA THR A 87 -8.33 14.05 -20.07
C THR A 87 -7.51 14.28 -18.78
N PRO A 88 -6.76 15.39 -18.58
CA PRO A 88 -6.00 15.61 -17.34
C PRO A 88 -6.92 15.83 -16.13
N ARG A 89 -6.86 14.93 -15.14
CA ARG A 89 -7.72 15.05 -13.95
C ARG A 89 -7.33 16.20 -13.04
N SER A 90 -6.07 16.61 -13.02
CA SER A 90 -5.64 17.77 -12.23
C SER A 90 -6.37 19.03 -12.66
N VAL A 91 -6.57 19.23 -13.96
CA VAL A 91 -7.27 20.40 -14.52
C VAL A 91 -8.76 20.36 -14.17
N ALA A 92 -9.42 19.20 -14.29
CA ALA A 92 -10.80 19.04 -13.88
C ALA A 92 -10.98 19.23 -12.36
N ASN A 93 -10.07 18.70 -11.54
CA ASN A 93 -10.12 18.85 -10.08
C ASN A 93 -9.87 20.29 -9.65
N LEU A 94 -8.92 20.99 -10.28
CA LEU A 94 -8.73 22.42 -10.04
C LEU A 94 -10.03 23.21 -10.29
N GLU A 95 -10.74 22.86 -11.35
CA GLU A 95 -12.02 23.49 -11.68
C GLU A 95 -13.14 23.16 -10.66
N PHE A 96 -13.22 21.91 -10.20
CA PHE A 96 -14.13 21.54 -9.11
C PHE A 96 -13.80 22.28 -7.81
N HIS A 97 -12.52 22.41 -7.46
CA HIS A 97 -12.07 23.11 -6.25
C HIS A 97 -12.31 24.61 -6.34
N ARG A 98 -12.03 25.24 -7.49
CA ARG A 98 -12.37 26.65 -7.75
C ARG A 98 -13.86 26.90 -7.55
N ALA A 99 -14.70 26.19 -8.30
CA ALA A 99 -16.16 26.34 -8.19
C ALA A 99 -16.65 26.05 -6.77
N GLY A 100 -15.97 25.15 -6.05
CA GLY A 100 -16.26 24.84 -4.66
C GLY A 100 -15.82 25.88 -3.63
N HIS A 101 -14.76 26.64 -3.91
CA HIS A 101 -14.42 27.81 -3.13
C HIS A 101 -15.38 28.96 -3.42
N ASP A 102 -15.69 29.19 -4.70
CA ASP A 102 -16.60 30.24 -5.15
C ASP A 102 -17.98 30.06 -4.51
N ILE A 103 -18.57 28.86 -4.56
CA ILE A 103 -19.89 28.60 -3.97
C ILE A 103 -19.92 28.84 -2.45
N ASN A 104 -18.88 28.44 -1.72
CA ASN A 104 -18.80 28.66 -0.28
C ASN A 104 -18.61 30.15 0.04
N ALA A 105 -17.80 30.87 -0.75
CA ALA A 105 -17.60 32.31 -0.60
C ALA A 105 -18.90 33.09 -0.89
N ILE A 106 -19.62 32.74 -1.96
CA ILE A 106 -20.92 33.32 -2.33
C ILE A 106 -21.93 33.09 -1.20
N CYS A 107 -22.07 31.85 -0.72
CA CYS A 107 -23.02 31.53 0.35
C CYS A 107 -22.65 32.26 1.66
N ALA A 108 -21.37 32.38 1.99
CA ALA A 108 -20.92 33.16 3.15
C ALA A 108 -21.22 34.67 3.01
N ALA A 109 -21.02 35.24 1.81
CA ALA A 109 -21.36 36.63 1.52
C ALA A 109 -22.87 36.89 1.65
N ILE A 110 -23.70 35.97 1.13
CA ILE A 110 -25.16 36.02 1.30
C ILE A 110 -25.53 36.00 2.79
N VAL A 111 -24.97 35.08 3.57
CA VAL A 111 -25.23 34.99 5.02
C VAL A 111 -24.84 36.28 5.74
N ALA A 112 -23.67 36.86 5.45
CA ALA A 112 -23.23 38.11 6.05
C ALA A 112 -24.19 39.26 5.74
N ARG A 113 -24.62 39.40 4.47
CA ARG A 113 -25.57 40.44 4.07
C ARG A 113 -26.93 40.25 4.71
N LEU A 114 -27.43 39.02 4.82
CA LEU A 114 -28.70 38.74 5.51
C LEU A 114 -28.60 39.06 7.02
N GLN A 115 -27.44 38.80 7.62
CA GLN A 115 -27.18 39.13 9.02
C GLN A 115 -27.22 40.66 9.26
N ASP A 116 -26.72 41.48 8.34
CA ASP A 116 -26.82 42.95 8.41
C ASP A 116 -28.29 43.44 8.44
N HIS A 117 -29.21 42.62 7.94
CA HIS A 117 -30.65 42.86 7.97
C HIS A 117 -31.37 42.12 9.12
N GLY A 118 -30.64 41.52 10.06
CA GLY A 118 -31.19 40.82 11.21
C GLY A 118 -31.86 39.49 10.89
N ILE A 119 -31.60 38.92 9.71
CA ILE A 119 -32.11 37.60 9.28
C ILE A 119 -31.10 36.54 9.67
N ARG A 120 -31.59 35.47 10.29
CA ARG A 120 -30.71 34.36 10.67
C ARG A 120 -30.53 33.45 9.46
N ALA A 121 -29.27 33.31 9.06
CA ALA A 121 -28.89 32.47 7.94
C ALA A 121 -27.67 31.61 8.27
N VAL A 122 -27.52 30.47 7.61
CA VAL A 122 -26.31 29.66 7.69
C VAL A 122 -25.94 29.09 6.33
N ASN A 123 -24.63 28.95 6.10
CA ASN A 123 -24.03 28.29 4.95
C ASN A 123 -23.51 26.89 5.37
N PRO A 124 -24.30 25.82 5.20
CA PRO A 124 -23.80 24.46 5.20
C PRO A 124 -22.73 24.26 4.13
N SER A 125 -21.65 23.54 4.48
CA SER A 125 -20.56 23.29 3.54
C SER A 125 -21.05 22.59 2.26
N MET A 126 -20.68 23.10 1.08
CA MET A 126 -21.03 22.49 -0.21
C MET A 126 -20.52 21.04 -0.34
N GLY A 127 -19.36 20.75 0.26
CA GLY A 127 -18.69 19.46 0.22
C GLY A 127 -17.94 19.20 1.52
N PHE A 128 -17.19 18.09 1.59
CA PHE A 128 -16.45 17.71 2.80
C PHE A 128 -17.31 17.69 4.07
N PRO A 129 -18.32 16.79 4.14
CA PRO A 129 -19.02 16.55 5.39
C PRO A 129 -18.02 16.33 6.54
N MET A 130 -18.30 16.87 7.73
CA MET A 130 -17.42 16.77 8.89
C MET A 130 -18.07 16.08 10.09
N GLU A 131 -19.36 15.76 10.01
CA GLU A 131 -20.14 15.12 11.07
C GLU A 131 -19.87 13.60 11.18
N MET A 132 -18.59 13.23 11.26
CA MET A 132 -18.15 11.83 11.18
C MET A 132 -18.60 10.98 12.36
N ASN A 133 -18.71 11.59 13.55
CA ASN A 133 -19.18 10.92 14.76
C ASN A 133 -20.65 10.48 14.68
N GLN A 134 -21.42 11.01 13.73
CA GLN A 134 -22.82 10.65 13.51
C GLN A 134 -22.97 9.35 12.69
N ASN A 135 -21.87 8.82 12.15
CA ASN A 135 -21.83 7.59 11.35
C ASN A 135 -21.39 6.39 12.20
N PRO A 136 -22.14 5.27 12.24
CA PRO A 136 -23.41 5.02 11.53
C PRO A 136 -24.65 5.45 12.33
N GLY A 137 -25.62 6.06 11.64
CA GLY A 137 -26.94 6.36 12.22
C GLY A 137 -27.62 7.56 11.58
N HIS A 138 -26.84 8.62 11.31
CA HIS A 138 -27.32 9.84 10.66
C HIS A 138 -26.41 10.24 9.49
N ALA A 139 -26.86 11.23 8.71
CA ALA A 139 -26.07 11.74 7.60
C ALA A 139 -24.82 12.46 8.12
N ILE A 140 -23.68 12.24 7.46
CA ILE A 140 -22.44 12.98 7.78
C ILE A 140 -22.46 14.42 7.23
N TRP A 141 -23.46 14.76 6.42
CA TRP A 141 -23.71 16.08 5.85
C TRP A 141 -24.99 16.67 6.45
N ILE A 142 -25.06 18.00 6.52
CA ILE A 142 -26.24 18.73 7.01
C ILE A 142 -27.34 18.79 5.95
N VAL A 143 -26.97 19.08 4.70
CA VAL A 143 -27.91 19.28 3.57
C VAL A 143 -27.46 18.46 2.38
N ALA A 144 -28.40 17.79 1.72
CA ALA A 144 -28.18 17.23 0.40
C ALA A 144 -28.57 18.26 -0.67
N HIS A 145 -27.57 18.94 -1.25
CA HIS A 145 -27.77 20.04 -2.19
C HIS A 145 -28.52 19.65 -3.48
N LYS A 146 -28.35 18.41 -3.97
CA LYS A 146 -28.98 17.97 -5.22
C LYS A 146 -30.52 17.91 -5.14
N PRO A 147 -31.13 17.24 -4.15
CA PRO A 147 -32.58 17.31 -3.97
C PRO A 147 -33.11 18.73 -3.75
N VAL A 148 -32.36 19.58 -3.03
CA VAL A 148 -32.72 20.99 -2.83
C VAL A 148 -32.79 21.73 -4.17
N ALA A 149 -31.77 21.59 -5.02
CA ALA A 149 -31.77 22.22 -6.34
C ALA A 149 -32.90 21.72 -7.25
N VAL A 150 -33.23 20.43 -7.20
CA VAL A 150 -34.38 19.88 -7.94
C VAL A 150 -35.70 20.44 -7.41
N ALA A 151 -35.87 20.48 -6.09
CA ALA A 151 -37.06 21.03 -5.45
C ALA A 151 -37.23 22.53 -5.73
N ALA A 152 -36.12 23.25 -5.89
CA ALA A 152 -36.05 24.67 -6.21
C ALA A 152 -36.15 24.98 -7.72
N GLY A 153 -36.42 23.99 -8.58
CA GLY A 153 -36.62 24.21 -10.02
C GLY A 153 -35.34 24.43 -10.83
N LEU A 154 -34.15 24.23 -10.27
CA LEU A 154 -32.87 24.47 -10.95
C LEU A 154 -32.42 23.33 -11.86
N GLY A 155 -33.20 22.25 -11.96
CA GLY A 155 -32.93 21.15 -12.86
C GLY A 155 -33.51 19.81 -12.41
N ARG A 156 -33.13 18.74 -13.11
CA ARG A 156 -33.51 17.36 -12.77
C ARG A 156 -32.31 16.44 -12.70
N MET A 157 -32.45 15.38 -11.92
CA MET A 157 -31.44 14.33 -11.84
C MET A 157 -31.36 13.56 -13.16
N GLY A 158 -30.19 13.59 -13.81
CA GLY A 158 -29.90 12.72 -14.94
C GLY A 158 -29.66 11.27 -14.49
N ILE A 159 -29.62 10.33 -15.44
CA ILE A 159 -29.31 8.91 -15.14
C ILE A 159 -27.93 8.71 -14.49
N HIS A 160 -27.01 9.66 -14.68
CA HIS A 160 -25.70 9.69 -14.03
C HIS A 160 -25.73 10.27 -12.59
N ARG A 161 -26.90 10.58 -12.05
CA ARG A 161 -27.10 11.11 -10.68
C ARG A 161 -26.43 12.47 -10.40
N ASN A 162 -26.28 13.31 -11.43
CA ASN A 162 -26.02 14.74 -11.25
C ASN A 162 -27.24 15.53 -11.72
N VAL A 163 -27.46 16.68 -11.11
CA VAL A 163 -28.48 17.63 -11.56
C VAL A 163 -28.03 18.19 -12.91
N ILE A 164 -28.95 18.19 -13.86
CA ILE A 164 -28.77 18.82 -15.16
C ILE A 164 -29.63 20.09 -15.14
N HIS A 165 -28.97 21.24 -15.14
CA HIS A 165 -29.59 22.54 -15.29
C HIS A 165 -30.09 22.73 -16.72
N PRO A 166 -31.29 23.30 -16.96
CA PRO A 166 -31.82 23.61 -18.28
C PRO A 166 -30.81 24.35 -19.18
N LYS A 167 -30.20 25.39 -18.62
CA LYS A 167 -29.21 26.22 -19.31
C LYS A 167 -27.78 25.67 -19.27
N PHE A 168 -27.19 25.56 -18.08
CA PHE A 168 -25.77 25.22 -17.90
C PHE A 168 -25.44 23.72 -18.01
N GLY A 169 -26.45 22.86 -18.15
CA GLY A 169 -26.25 21.41 -18.13
C GLY A 169 -25.82 20.90 -16.76
N ASN A 170 -24.99 19.85 -16.72
CA ASN A 170 -24.44 19.34 -15.45
C ASN A 170 -23.06 19.93 -15.09
N PHE A 171 -22.63 20.98 -15.78
CA PHE A 171 -21.41 21.73 -15.47
C PHE A 171 -21.69 22.77 -14.39
N ILE A 172 -22.22 22.32 -13.26
CA ILE A 172 -22.61 23.15 -12.12
C ILE A 172 -22.13 22.52 -10.81
N LEU A 173 -21.83 23.36 -9.83
CA LEU A 173 -21.81 22.99 -8.42
C LEU A 173 -22.94 23.71 -7.69
N LEU A 174 -23.37 23.09 -6.58
CA LEU A 174 -24.57 23.49 -5.85
C LEU A 174 -24.21 23.84 -4.41
N GLY A 175 -24.71 24.97 -3.94
CA GLY A 175 -24.68 25.36 -2.52
C GLY A 175 -26.10 25.53 -2.00
N THR A 176 -26.24 25.65 -0.68
CA THR A 176 -27.55 25.94 -0.08
C THR A 176 -27.35 26.85 1.12
N VAL A 177 -28.13 27.91 1.23
CA VAL A 177 -28.23 28.74 2.44
C VAL A 177 -29.55 28.44 3.13
N LEU A 178 -29.53 28.23 4.45
CA LEU A 178 -30.73 27.99 5.26
C LEU A 178 -31.14 29.27 5.98
N LEU A 179 -32.43 29.61 5.99
CA LEU A 179 -32.96 30.88 6.53
C LEU A 179 -34.06 30.66 7.58
N ASP A 180 -34.18 31.60 8.54
CA ASP A 180 -35.27 31.62 9.56
C ASP A 180 -36.56 32.33 9.11
N GLN A 181 -36.67 32.69 7.83
CA GLN A 181 -37.84 33.37 7.27
C GLN A 181 -38.56 32.53 6.22
N ASP A 182 -39.87 32.76 6.07
CA ASP A 182 -40.62 32.33 4.89
C ASP A 182 -40.22 33.24 3.71
N ILE A 183 -40.12 32.65 2.52
CA ILE A 183 -39.94 33.37 1.26
C ILE A 183 -41.24 33.16 0.47
N ASP A 184 -41.71 34.17 -0.25
CA ASP A 184 -42.75 33.96 -1.26
C ASP A 184 -42.15 33.15 -2.41
N ILE A 185 -42.41 31.84 -2.47
CA ILE A 185 -41.68 30.89 -3.34
C ILE A 185 -42.46 30.65 -4.65
N PRO A 186 -42.06 31.29 -5.76
CA PRO A 186 -42.66 30.99 -7.06
C PRO A 186 -42.11 29.70 -7.70
N ASP A 187 -40.99 29.18 -7.19
CA ASP A 187 -40.24 28.11 -7.84
C ASP A 187 -40.88 26.73 -7.57
N ALA A 188 -40.92 25.89 -8.61
CA ALA A 188 -41.35 24.51 -8.53
C ALA A 188 -40.38 23.61 -9.30
N PRO A 189 -40.32 22.30 -8.99
CA PRO A 189 -39.56 21.36 -9.82
C PRO A 189 -39.98 21.50 -11.28
N ILE A 190 -39.01 21.62 -12.19
CA ILE A 190 -39.31 21.66 -13.61
C ILE A 190 -40.04 20.38 -14.05
N ASP A 191 -40.95 20.54 -15.01
CA ASP A 191 -41.91 19.54 -15.48
C ASP A 191 -41.33 18.56 -16.52
N TYR A 192 -40.09 18.79 -16.97
CA TYR A 192 -39.37 17.94 -17.91
C TYR A 192 -37.98 17.54 -17.38
N ASN A 193 -37.40 16.46 -17.91
CA ASN A 193 -36.02 16.07 -17.59
C ASN A 193 -35.06 16.54 -18.70
N PRO A 194 -34.08 17.42 -18.42
CA PRO A 194 -33.10 17.84 -19.42
C PRO A 194 -32.18 16.72 -19.93
N CYS A 195 -32.19 15.54 -19.30
CA CYS A 195 -31.42 14.40 -19.76
C CYS A 195 -31.88 13.93 -21.17
N LEU A 196 -30.97 13.95 -22.14
CA LEU A 196 -31.26 13.52 -23.52
C LEU A 196 -31.32 12.00 -23.73
N GLU A 197 -31.12 11.21 -22.67
CA GLU A 197 -31.00 9.75 -22.73
C GLU A 197 -29.98 9.19 -23.75
N CYS A 198 -29.02 10.01 -24.21
CA CYS A 198 -28.02 9.65 -25.22
C CYS A 198 -27.05 8.52 -24.85
N LYS A 199 -27.09 8.06 -23.58
CA LYS A 199 -26.26 7.00 -22.97
C LYS A 199 -24.74 7.22 -23.07
N LEU A 200 -24.27 8.44 -23.38
CA LEU A 200 -22.84 8.76 -23.39
C LEU A 200 -22.18 8.54 -22.02
N CYS A 201 -22.86 8.88 -20.92
CA CYS A 201 -22.38 8.66 -19.56
C CYS A 201 -22.23 7.15 -19.23
N VAL A 202 -23.12 6.30 -19.75
CA VAL A 202 -23.03 4.83 -19.65
C VAL A 202 -21.83 4.32 -20.44
N ALA A 203 -21.66 4.82 -21.67
CA ALA A 203 -20.53 4.47 -22.52
C ALA A 203 -19.18 4.86 -21.89
N ALA A 204 -19.12 6.03 -21.25
CA ALA A 204 -17.91 6.55 -20.63
C ALA A 204 -17.58 5.91 -19.27
N CYS A 205 -18.57 5.45 -18.50
CA CYS A 205 -18.34 4.99 -17.13
C CYS A 205 -17.35 3.79 -17.06
N PRO A 206 -16.22 3.92 -16.33
CA PRO A 206 -15.17 2.89 -16.30
C PRO A 206 -15.57 1.66 -15.48
N VAL A 207 -16.36 1.84 -14.43
CA VAL A 207 -16.82 0.76 -13.55
C VAL A 207 -18.23 0.27 -13.86
N GLY A 208 -18.87 0.83 -14.87
CA GLY A 208 -20.26 0.49 -15.22
C GLY A 208 -21.27 0.84 -14.14
N ALA A 209 -21.03 1.91 -13.36
CA ALA A 209 -21.93 2.37 -12.31
C ALA A 209 -23.28 2.85 -12.85
N ILE A 210 -23.32 3.36 -14.08
CA ILE A 210 -24.52 3.87 -14.73
C ILE A 210 -24.99 2.81 -15.73
N LYS A 211 -26.23 2.32 -15.61
CA LYS A 211 -26.78 1.27 -16.48
C LYS A 211 -27.70 1.85 -17.57
N LEU A 212 -27.97 1.07 -18.62
CA LEU A 212 -28.75 1.51 -19.78
C LEU A 212 -30.20 1.83 -19.41
N GLU A 213 -30.76 1.02 -18.53
CA GLU A 213 -32.11 1.14 -17.96
C GLU A 213 -32.23 2.24 -16.89
N GLY A 214 -31.18 3.02 -16.65
CA GLY A 214 -31.19 4.17 -15.74
C GLY A 214 -30.90 3.85 -14.27
N THR A 215 -30.63 2.58 -13.94
CA THR A 215 -30.21 2.21 -12.59
C THR A 215 -28.77 2.66 -12.32
N PHE A 216 -28.46 2.92 -11.04
CA PHE A 216 -27.16 3.45 -10.61
C PHE A 216 -26.59 2.63 -9.47
N ASP A 217 -25.36 2.17 -9.65
CA ASP A 217 -24.56 1.46 -8.65
C ASP A 217 -23.65 2.48 -7.92
N PHE A 218 -24.11 2.87 -6.73
CA PHE A 218 -23.40 3.85 -5.91
C PHE A 218 -22.06 3.32 -5.41
N GLN A 219 -21.98 2.04 -5.02
CA GLN A 219 -20.75 1.47 -4.49
C GLN A 219 -19.65 1.46 -5.55
N ALA A 220 -19.96 1.06 -6.78
CA ALA A 220 -19.00 1.10 -7.89
C ALA A 220 -18.52 2.54 -8.15
N CYS A 221 -19.44 3.51 -8.23
CA CYS A 221 -19.09 4.92 -8.43
C CYS A 221 -18.23 5.46 -7.29
N PHE A 222 -18.63 5.19 -6.04
CA PHE A 222 -17.95 5.62 -4.82
C PHE A 222 -16.53 5.07 -4.76
N THR A 223 -16.35 3.75 -4.89
CA THR A 223 -15.04 3.10 -4.82
C THR A 223 -14.05 3.66 -5.85
N HIS A 224 -14.51 3.94 -7.07
CA HIS A 224 -13.65 4.43 -8.13
C HIS A 224 -13.45 5.94 -8.07
N ASN A 225 -14.53 6.71 -8.17
CA ASN A 225 -14.47 8.16 -8.31
C ASN A 225 -13.97 8.83 -7.03
N TYR A 226 -14.40 8.32 -5.87
CA TYR A 226 -14.08 8.87 -4.55
C TYR A 226 -12.90 8.12 -3.89
N ARG A 227 -11.99 7.54 -4.69
CA ARG A 227 -10.84 6.77 -4.18
C ARG A 227 -9.95 7.54 -3.21
N GLU A 228 -9.90 8.86 -3.29
CA GLU A 228 -9.08 9.72 -2.43
C GLU A 228 -9.89 10.48 -1.38
N PHE A 229 -11.14 10.05 -1.17
CA PHE A 229 -12.01 10.53 -0.10
C PHE A 229 -12.02 9.52 1.04
N MET A 230 -12.86 9.76 2.05
CA MET A 230 -12.94 9.00 3.31
C MET A 230 -12.84 7.48 3.15
N GLY A 231 -13.69 6.87 2.32
CA GLY A 231 -13.70 5.40 2.19
C GLY A 231 -12.41 4.83 1.59
N GLY A 232 -11.80 5.55 0.64
CA GLY A 232 -10.52 5.14 0.07
C GLY A 232 -9.31 5.48 0.93
N PHE A 233 -9.39 6.55 1.74
CA PHE A 233 -8.40 6.88 2.77
C PHE A 233 -8.40 5.82 3.88
N THR A 234 -9.57 5.42 4.39
CA THR A 234 -9.66 4.34 5.39
C THR A 234 -9.09 3.03 4.86
N ASP A 235 -9.44 2.62 3.63
CA ASP A 235 -8.84 1.44 2.99
C ASP A 235 -7.31 1.59 2.82
N TRP A 236 -6.82 2.77 2.48
CA TRP A 236 -5.39 3.03 2.38
C TRP A 236 -4.66 2.90 3.73
N VAL A 237 -5.24 3.43 4.80
CA VAL A 237 -4.72 3.29 6.17
C VAL A 237 -4.75 1.84 6.63
N GLU A 238 -5.82 1.10 6.35
CA GLU A 238 -5.87 -0.35 6.62
C GLU A 238 -4.79 -1.09 5.83
N GLN A 239 -4.53 -0.73 4.58
CA GLN A 239 -3.45 -1.32 3.81
C GLN A 239 -2.07 -1.03 4.41
N ILE A 240 -1.86 0.14 5.00
CA ILE A 240 -0.63 0.44 5.76
C ILE A 240 -0.55 -0.46 7.00
N ALA A 241 -1.61 -0.52 7.80
CA ALA A 241 -1.65 -1.30 9.05
C ALA A 241 -1.52 -2.82 8.83
N ASP A 242 -2.10 -3.34 7.75
CA ASP A 242 -2.05 -4.75 7.35
C ASP A 242 -0.70 -5.16 6.72
N SER A 243 0.17 -4.20 6.42
CA SER A 243 1.44 -4.46 5.74
C SER A 243 2.49 -4.91 6.75
N ARG A 244 3.14 -6.04 6.46
CA ARG A 244 4.22 -6.58 7.31
C ARG A 244 5.46 -5.68 7.34
N ASP A 245 5.75 -5.07 6.20
CA ASP A 245 6.88 -4.15 6.00
C ASP A 245 6.61 -3.21 4.81
N ALA A 246 7.57 -2.32 4.53
CA ALA A 246 7.46 -1.37 3.43
C ALA A 246 7.40 -2.02 2.03
N LEU A 247 7.94 -3.23 1.84
CA LEU A 247 7.87 -3.94 0.57
C LEU A 247 6.48 -4.55 0.38
N ASP A 248 5.90 -5.15 1.42
CA ASP A 248 4.51 -5.62 1.40
C ASP A 248 3.54 -4.46 1.12
N TYR A 249 3.75 -3.31 1.77
CA TYR A 249 2.98 -2.10 1.49
C TYR A 249 3.10 -1.65 0.03
N ARG A 250 4.32 -1.54 -0.52
CA ARG A 250 4.55 -1.10 -1.91
C ARG A 250 4.00 -2.09 -2.96
N ARG A 251 3.80 -3.36 -2.60
CA ARG A 251 3.11 -4.36 -3.44
C ARG A 251 1.60 -4.19 -3.43
N ARG A 252 1.03 -3.62 -2.36
CA ARG A 252 -0.41 -3.37 -2.17
C ARG A 252 -0.83 -2.01 -2.72
N VAL A 253 -0.06 -0.98 -2.40
CA VAL A 253 -0.25 0.42 -2.80
C VAL A 253 1.03 0.87 -3.48
N ASN A 254 0.97 1.19 -4.78
CA ASN A 254 2.17 1.65 -5.46
C ASN A 254 2.51 3.10 -5.05
N GLU A 255 3.71 3.54 -5.43
CA GLU A 255 4.20 4.87 -5.09
C GLU A 255 3.38 6.01 -5.72
N PRO A 256 2.97 5.96 -7.01
CA PRO A 256 2.04 6.95 -7.58
C PRO A 256 0.72 7.08 -6.81
N GLU A 257 0.14 5.98 -6.34
CA GLU A 257 -1.08 6.00 -5.54
C GLU A 257 -0.85 6.64 -4.17
N THR A 258 0.27 6.33 -3.54
CA THR A 258 0.67 6.94 -2.27
C THR A 258 0.85 8.45 -2.42
N ALA A 259 1.58 8.88 -3.45
CA ALA A 259 1.80 10.29 -3.75
C ALA A 259 0.49 11.01 -4.10
N SER A 260 -0.38 10.37 -4.87
CA SER A 260 -1.69 10.91 -5.24
C SER A 260 -2.61 11.06 -4.03
N MET A 261 -2.59 10.10 -3.09
CA MET A 261 -3.30 10.20 -1.81
C MET A 261 -2.75 11.37 -0.97
N TRP A 262 -1.43 11.50 -0.84
CA TRP A 262 -0.79 12.61 -0.13
C TRP A 262 -1.15 13.98 -0.74
N GLN A 263 -1.11 14.12 -2.07
CA GLN A 263 -1.53 15.34 -2.76
C GLN A 263 -2.99 15.68 -2.45
N SER A 264 -3.86 14.68 -2.44
CA SER A 264 -5.29 14.86 -2.12
C SER A 264 -5.52 15.31 -0.67
N LEU A 265 -4.69 14.84 0.27
CA LEU A 265 -4.74 15.30 1.66
C LEU A 265 -4.21 16.74 1.83
N THR A 266 -3.34 17.18 0.93
CA THR A 266 -2.66 18.49 1.02
C THR A 266 -3.43 19.60 0.29
N TYR A 267 -4.03 19.28 -0.85
CA TYR A 267 -4.68 20.26 -1.76
C TYR A 267 -6.22 20.12 -1.82
N GLY A 268 -6.78 19.11 -1.16
CA GLY A 268 -8.20 18.77 -1.20
C GLY A 268 -8.47 17.47 -1.97
N ALA A 269 -9.51 16.74 -1.57
CA ALA A 269 -9.81 15.42 -2.12
C ALA A 269 -10.07 15.47 -3.63
N ASN A 270 -9.36 14.62 -4.39
CA ASN A 270 -9.44 14.61 -5.84
C ASN A 270 -10.37 13.50 -6.35
N TYR A 271 -11.20 13.85 -7.32
CA TYR A 271 -12.03 12.91 -8.07
C TYR A 271 -11.19 12.17 -9.11
N LYS A 272 -11.31 10.84 -9.14
CA LYS A 272 -10.65 10.01 -10.17
C LYS A 272 -11.37 10.05 -11.51
N SER A 273 -12.69 10.27 -11.53
CA SER A 273 -13.49 10.23 -12.76
C SER A 273 -14.64 11.23 -12.76
N ALA A 274 -14.61 12.19 -13.68
CA ALA A 274 -15.75 13.07 -13.97
C ALA A 274 -16.41 12.73 -15.32
N TYR A 275 -16.28 11.48 -15.79
CA TYR A 275 -16.58 11.14 -17.19
C TYR A 275 -18.03 11.36 -17.56
N CYS A 276 -18.96 11.08 -16.63
CA CYS A 276 -20.37 11.31 -16.86
C CYS A 276 -20.75 12.79 -16.97
N ILE A 277 -19.98 13.68 -16.32
CA ILE A 277 -20.14 15.14 -16.45
C ILE A 277 -19.53 15.58 -17.78
N ALA A 278 -18.27 15.23 -18.02
CA ALA A 278 -17.53 15.57 -19.23
C ALA A 278 -18.30 15.27 -20.53
N VAL A 279 -18.82 14.05 -20.67
CA VAL A 279 -19.46 13.63 -21.93
C VAL A 279 -20.90 14.12 -22.10
N CYS A 280 -21.49 14.73 -21.06
CA CYS A 280 -22.88 15.14 -21.10
C CYS A 280 -23.05 16.33 -22.06
N PRO A 281 -23.93 16.22 -23.07
CA PRO A 281 -24.24 17.32 -23.97
C PRO A 281 -25.50 18.07 -23.54
N ALA A 282 -26.18 17.67 -22.48
CA ALA A 282 -27.43 18.30 -22.06
C ALA A 282 -27.20 19.70 -21.49
N GLY A 283 -28.14 20.62 -21.74
CA GLY A 283 -28.08 22.03 -21.37
C GLY A 283 -28.01 22.94 -22.60
N GLU A 284 -28.75 24.04 -22.62
CA GLU A 284 -28.78 25.01 -23.74
C GLU A 284 -27.36 25.50 -24.12
N ASP A 285 -26.53 25.82 -23.12
CA ASP A 285 -25.16 26.31 -23.32
C ASP A 285 -24.18 25.21 -23.75
N VAL A 286 -24.63 23.95 -23.79
CA VAL A 286 -23.77 22.77 -23.96
C VAL A 286 -24.11 21.99 -25.24
N ILE A 287 -25.41 21.91 -25.56
CA ILE A 287 -25.97 20.98 -26.55
C ILE A 287 -25.67 21.36 -27.99
N GLY A 288 -25.42 22.64 -28.29
CA GLY A 288 -25.24 23.13 -29.66
C GLY A 288 -24.14 22.40 -30.44
N SER A 289 -22.97 22.20 -29.82
CA SER A 289 -21.86 21.46 -30.43
C SER A 289 -22.21 19.99 -30.74
N TYR A 290 -22.96 19.34 -29.85
CA TYR A 290 -23.40 17.97 -30.00
C TYR A 290 -24.44 17.80 -31.11
N LEU A 291 -25.38 18.75 -31.24
CA LEU A 291 -26.38 18.73 -32.32
C LEU A 291 -25.73 18.97 -33.68
N LYS A 292 -24.72 19.84 -33.74
CA LYS A 292 -23.98 20.15 -34.97
C LYS A 292 -23.18 18.95 -35.48
N ASP A 293 -22.42 18.28 -34.61
CA ASP A 293 -21.66 17.08 -34.98
C ASP A 293 -21.53 16.09 -33.81
N LYS A 294 -22.44 15.11 -33.77
CA LYS A 294 -22.41 14.00 -32.80
C LYS A 294 -21.16 13.13 -32.96
N GLY A 295 -20.62 13.02 -34.18
CA GLY A 295 -19.40 12.27 -34.48
C GLY A 295 -18.17 12.94 -33.89
N ALA A 296 -18.04 14.25 -34.04
CA ALA A 296 -16.99 15.05 -33.40
C ALA A 296 -17.06 14.93 -31.87
N HIS A 297 -18.23 15.08 -31.25
CA HIS A 297 -18.39 14.89 -29.80
C HIS A 297 -17.90 13.51 -29.32
N ARG A 298 -18.17 12.46 -30.10
CA ARG A 298 -17.65 11.11 -29.79
C ARG A 298 -16.13 11.03 -29.92
N ARG A 299 -15.55 11.58 -31.00
CA ARG A 299 -14.11 11.52 -31.27
C ARG A 299 -13.30 12.39 -30.31
N GLU A 300 -13.80 13.56 -29.94
CA GLU A 300 -13.05 14.59 -29.21
C GLU A 300 -13.28 14.54 -27.69
N ILE A 301 -14.45 14.08 -27.23
CA ILE A 301 -14.79 14.07 -25.80
C ILE A 301 -14.93 12.65 -25.27
N LEU A 302 -15.77 11.80 -25.88
CA LEU A 302 -16.01 10.45 -25.34
C LEU A 302 -14.77 9.54 -25.48
N LYS A 303 -14.25 9.41 -26.70
CA LYS A 303 -13.20 8.44 -27.03
C LYS A 303 -11.90 8.69 -26.26
N PRO A 304 -11.41 9.93 -26.07
CA PRO A 304 -10.21 10.17 -25.27
C PRO A 304 -10.36 9.75 -23.80
N LEU A 305 -11.55 9.88 -23.21
CA LEU A 305 -11.81 9.42 -21.84
C LEU A 305 -11.86 7.88 -21.76
N GLN A 306 -12.44 7.24 -22.78
CA GLN A 306 -12.45 5.78 -22.89
C GLN A 306 -11.05 5.22 -23.07
N ASP A 307 -10.23 5.82 -23.93
CA ASP A 307 -8.91 5.31 -24.32
C ASP A 307 -7.79 5.68 -23.34
N ARG A 308 -8.05 6.60 -22.41
CA ARG A 308 -7.07 7.01 -21.40
C ARG A 308 -6.57 5.81 -20.57
N PRO A 309 -5.25 5.58 -20.51
CA PRO A 309 -4.67 4.58 -19.61
C PRO A 309 -4.74 5.10 -18.17
N GLU A 310 -5.38 4.34 -17.29
CA GLU A 310 -5.55 4.71 -15.88
C GLU A 310 -5.91 3.48 -15.02
N PRO A 311 -5.66 3.55 -13.69
CA PRO A 311 -6.17 2.55 -12.78
C PRO A 311 -7.69 2.67 -12.60
N VAL A 312 -8.39 1.53 -12.65
CA VAL A 312 -9.83 1.43 -12.38
C VAL A 312 -10.03 0.66 -11.08
N TYR A 313 -10.21 1.41 -9.99
CA TYR A 313 -10.47 0.86 -8.66
C TYR A 313 -11.86 0.23 -8.55
N VAL A 314 -11.91 -1.03 -8.12
CA VAL A 314 -13.13 -1.82 -7.94
C VAL A 314 -13.01 -2.67 -6.67
N VAL A 315 -14.12 -2.98 -6.01
CA VAL A 315 -14.08 -4.00 -4.94
C VAL A 315 -14.00 -5.38 -5.60
N ALA A 316 -13.15 -6.25 -5.07
CA ALA A 316 -12.96 -7.58 -5.62
C ALA A 316 -14.27 -8.40 -5.63
N GLY A 317 -14.51 -9.17 -6.69
CA GLY A 317 -15.68 -10.05 -6.84
C GLY A 317 -17.00 -9.32 -7.07
N THR A 318 -16.97 -8.03 -7.40
CA THR A 318 -18.18 -7.25 -7.70
C THR A 318 -18.49 -7.25 -9.19
N ASP A 319 -19.74 -6.93 -9.52
CA ASP A 319 -20.21 -6.72 -10.89
C ASP A 319 -19.35 -5.64 -11.59
N ALA A 320 -18.88 -4.64 -10.84
CA ALA A 320 -18.01 -3.58 -11.32
C ALA A 320 -16.63 -4.10 -11.77
N GLU A 321 -16.06 -5.07 -11.06
CA GLU A 321 -14.79 -5.69 -11.48
C GLU A 321 -14.95 -6.44 -12.80
N GLU A 322 -15.99 -7.27 -12.92
CA GLU A 322 -16.26 -8.03 -14.14
C GLU A 322 -16.45 -7.07 -15.33
N ILE A 323 -17.27 -6.03 -15.15
CA ILE A 323 -17.52 -5.03 -16.19
C ILE A 323 -16.23 -4.30 -16.57
N ALA A 324 -15.43 -3.87 -15.60
CA ALA A 324 -14.19 -3.15 -15.88
C ALA A 324 -13.20 -4.02 -16.68
N ARG A 325 -13.03 -5.29 -16.32
CA ARG A 325 -12.13 -6.25 -17.01
C ARG A 325 -12.64 -6.62 -18.41
N ARG A 326 -13.96 -6.71 -18.58
CA ARG A 326 -14.57 -7.00 -19.88
C ARG A 326 -14.50 -5.81 -20.82
N LYS A 327 -14.86 -4.63 -20.33
CA LYS A 327 -15.03 -3.41 -21.12
C LYS A 327 -13.71 -2.73 -21.49
N TRP A 328 -12.68 -2.84 -20.65
CA TRP A 328 -11.43 -2.12 -20.84
C TRP A 328 -10.23 -3.06 -20.85
N LYS A 329 -9.51 -3.12 -21.97
CA LYS A 329 -8.31 -3.95 -22.11
C LYS A 329 -7.03 -3.19 -21.75
N HIS A 330 -7.03 -1.89 -21.95
CA HIS A 330 -5.90 -0.98 -21.72
C HIS A 330 -5.95 -0.23 -20.39
N LYS A 331 -7.03 -0.37 -19.61
CA LYS A 331 -7.13 0.19 -18.26
C LYS A 331 -6.76 -0.86 -17.22
N THR A 332 -6.02 -0.47 -16.20
CA THR A 332 -5.53 -1.39 -15.18
C THR A 332 -6.57 -1.54 -14.08
N VAL A 333 -7.31 -2.66 -14.09
CA VAL A 333 -8.31 -2.94 -13.04
C VAL A 333 -7.61 -3.25 -11.72
N LYS A 334 -7.86 -2.42 -10.70
CA LYS A 334 -7.26 -2.55 -9.38
C LYS A 334 -8.30 -2.94 -8.32
N PRO A 335 -8.24 -4.17 -7.78
CA PRO A 335 -9.03 -4.55 -6.63
C PRO A 335 -8.62 -3.76 -5.38
N VAL A 336 -9.58 -3.18 -4.67
CA VAL A 336 -9.40 -2.45 -3.40
C VAL A 336 -10.38 -2.97 -2.34
N GLY A 337 -10.13 -2.65 -1.07
CA GLY A 337 -11.04 -2.99 0.02
C GLY A 337 -12.37 -2.23 -0.07
N ASN A 338 -13.37 -2.79 0.62
CA ASN A 338 -14.65 -2.11 0.77
C ASN A 338 -14.55 -1.10 1.92
N GLY A 339 -14.40 0.19 1.60
CA GLY A 339 -14.37 1.27 2.59
C GLY A 339 -15.72 1.58 3.27
N MET A 340 -16.75 0.75 3.07
CA MET A 340 -18.09 0.90 3.64
C MET A 340 -18.44 -0.32 4.52
N THR A 341 -17.73 -0.48 5.64
CA THR A 341 -17.97 -1.57 6.60
C THR A 341 -18.98 -1.13 7.67
N PRO A 342 -20.16 -1.78 7.80
CA PRO A 342 -21.16 -1.37 8.78
C PRO A 342 -20.70 -1.66 10.22
N ARG A 343 -20.89 -0.70 11.12
CA ARG A 343 -20.57 -0.82 12.56
C ARG A 343 -21.79 -1.03 13.46
N THR A 344 -23.00 -0.91 12.91
CA THR A 344 -24.30 -1.17 13.57
C THR A 344 -25.19 -2.01 12.66
N ILE A 345 -26.19 -2.68 13.23
CA ILE A 345 -27.19 -3.45 12.48
C ILE A 345 -28.09 -2.50 11.68
N GLY A 346 -28.49 -1.37 12.25
CA GLY A 346 -29.18 -0.32 11.51
C GLY A 346 -28.39 0.14 10.29
N GLY A 347 -27.09 0.42 10.45
CA GLY A 347 -26.20 0.72 9.33
C GLY A 347 -26.15 -0.41 8.31
N LEU A 348 -25.95 -1.65 8.74
CA LEU A 348 -25.93 -2.84 7.88
C LEU A 348 -27.19 -2.92 6.99
N LEU A 349 -28.37 -2.81 7.59
CA LEU A 349 -29.65 -2.91 6.89
C LEU A 349 -29.85 -1.76 5.89
N THR A 350 -29.47 -0.53 6.27
CA THR A 350 -29.53 0.66 5.40
C THR A 350 -28.57 0.56 4.22
N PHE A 351 -27.36 0.05 4.42
CA PHE A 351 -26.34 -0.07 3.38
C PHE A 351 -26.52 -1.32 2.50
N MET A 352 -27.29 -2.31 2.93
CA MET A 352 -27.45 -3.58 2.21
C MET A 352 -27.93 -3.38 0.76
N PRO A 353 -28.97 -2.56 0.46
CA PRO A 353 -29.36 -2.30 -0.93
C PRO A 353 -28.29 -1.55 -1.76
N ILE A 354 -27.40 -0.81 -1.11
CA ILE A 354 -26.37 0.03 -1.75
C ILE A 354 -25.21 -0.82 -2.26
N VAL A 355 -24.84 -1.87 -1.53
CA VAL A 355 -23.70 -2.75 -1.86
C VAL A 355 -24.13 -4.05 -2.56
N PHE A 356 -25.43 -4.23 -2.81
CA PHE A 356 -26.00 -5.43 -3.41
C PHE A 356 -25.60 -5.63 -4.89
N GLN A 357 -25.12 -6.84 -5.21
CA GLN A 357 -24.62 -7.26 -6.52
C GLN A 357 -25.74 -7.93 -7.32
N ARG A 358 -26.40 -7.15 -8.18
CA ARG A 358 -27.61 -7.59 -8.90
C ARG A 358 -27.34 -8.73 -9.87
N ALA A 359 -26.19 -8.74 -10.55
CA ALA A 359 -25.88 -9.81 -11.50
C ALA A 359 -25.65 -11.15 -10.78
N GLN A 360 -25.13 -11.11 -9.55
CA GLN A 360 -24.90 -12.30 -8.72
C GLN A 360 -26.17 -12.84 -8.07
N ALA A 361 -27.22 -12.03 -7.99
CA ALA A 361 -28.52 -12.39 -7.44
C ALA A 361 -29.51 -12.95 -8.48
N ARG A 362 -29.10 -13.17 -9.74
CA ARG A 362 -29.99 -13.60 -10.83
C ARG A 362 -30.79 -14.86 -10.53
N ASP A 363 -30.16 -15.81 -9.83
CA ASP A 363 -30.75 -17.12 -9.52
C ASP A 363 -31.28 -17.21 -8.08
N LEU A 364 -31.44 -16.07 -7.40
CA LEU A 364 -31.91 -16.01 -6.02
C LEU A 364 -33.30 -15.35 -5.95
N ASP A 365 -34.32 -16.15 -5.61
CA ASP A 365 -35.64 -15.69 -5.18
C ASP A 365 -35.94 -16.24 -3.78
N ALA A 366 -35.80 -15.38 -2.77
CA ALA A 366 -35.96 -15.78 -1.38
C ALA A 366 -36.29 -14.62 -0.43
N VAL A 367 -37.07 -14.94 0.61
CA VAL A 367 -37.37 -14.08 1.76
C VAL A 367 -36.53 -14.54 2.95
N PHE A 368 -35.74 -13.63 3.51
CA PHE A 368 -34.87 -13.84 4.66
C PHE A 368 -35.40 -13.06 5.86
N HIS A 369 -35.55 -13.74 6.99
CA HIS A 369 -35.86 -13.10 8.27
C HIS A 369 -34.60 -13.03 9.11
N PHE A 370 -34.18 -11.82 9.46
CA PHE A 370 -33.08 -11.58 10.39
C PHE A 370 -33.64 -11.10 11.73
N THR A 371 -33.21 -11.74 12.81
CA THR A 371 -33.46 -11.31 14.19
C THR A 371 -32.12 -11.09 14.88
N PHE A 372 -31.78 -9.84 15.11
CA PHE A 372 -30.57 -9.45 15.83
C PHE A 372 -30.88 -9.24 17.31
N THR A 373 -29.97 -9.69 18.17
CA THR A 373 -30.11 -9.68 19.63
C THR A 373 -28.85 -9.13 20.30
N GLY A 374 -28.92 -8.81 21.60
CA GLY A 374 -27.76 -8.32 22.36
C GLY A 374 -27.62 -6.81 22.29
N ALA A 375 -26.44 -6.32 21.87
CA ALA A 375 -26.10 -4.89 21.87
C ALA A 375 -27.02 -4.02 21.00
N GLU A 376 -27.64 -4.60 19.97
CA GLU A 376 -28.67 -3.97 19.16
C GLU A 376 -29.76 -5.01 18.85
N SER A 377 -30.99 -4.73 19.26
CA SER A 377 -32.13 -5.61 19.01
C SER A 377 -32.93 -5.08 17.83
N ARG A 378 -32.98 -5.83 16.73
CA ARG A 378 -33.69 -5.42 15.52
C ARG A 378 -34.17 -6.63 14.74
N GLN A 379 -35.36 -6.52 14.17
CA GLN A 379 -35.91 -7.52 13.27
C GLN A 379 -36.03 -6.91 11.88
N ALA A 380 -35.66 -7.68 10.86
CA ALA A 380 -35.75 -7.23 9.48
C ALA A 380 -36.11 -8.37 8.54
N THR A 381 -36.89 -8.03 7.53
CA THR A 381 -37.18 -8.90 6.39
C THR A 381 -36.39 -8.39 5.20
N VAL A 382 -35.56 -9.26 4.64
CA VAL A 382 -34.81 -9.00 3.40
C VAL A 382 -35.39 -9.88 2.32
N THR A 383 -35.92 -9.29 1.27
CA THR A 383 -36.45 -10.03 0.11
C THR A 383 -35.52 -9.81 -1.08
N VAL A 384 -35.08 -10.91 -1.70
CA VAL A 384 -34.37 -10.87 -2.98
C VAL A 384 -35.27 -11.52 -4.03
N ARG A 385 -35.57 -10.79 -5.10
CA ARG A 385 -36.39 -11.26 -6.23
C ARG A 385 -36.06 -10.48 -7.49
N ASP A 386 -35.96 -11.15 -8.63
CA ASP A 386 -35.67 -10.54 -9.95
C ASP A 386 -34.42 -9.63 -9.95
N GLY A 387 -33.38 -10.05 -9.21
CA GLY A 387 -32.15 -9.25 -9.07
C GLY A 387 -32.35 -7.90 -8.33
N LYS A 388 -33.43 -7.77 -7.56
CA LYS A 388 -33.71 -6.64 -6.67
C LYS A 388 -33.71 -7.10 -5.22
N ILE A 389 -33.35 -6.17 -4.33
CA ILE A 389 -33.38 -6.37 -2.89
C ILE A 389 -34.30 -5.34 -2.24
N ALA A 390 -35.12 -5.79 -1.30
CA ALA A 390 -35.93 -4.93 -0.44
C ALA A 390 -35.64 -5.29 1.03
N VAL A 391 -35.39 -4.28 1.84
CA VAL A 391 -35.18 -4.41 3.29
C VAL A 391 -36.34 -3.71 3.98
N ARG A 392 -37.03 -4.41 4.88
CA ARG A 392 -38.15 -3.90 5.67
C ARG A 392 -37.89 -4.18 7.14
N ASP A 393 -38.20 -3.21 7.99
CA ASP A 393 -38.21 -3.45 9.44
C ASP A 393 -39.35 -4.41 9.81
N GLY A 394 -39.09 -5.26 10.80
CA GLY A 394 -40.00 -6.32 11.24
C GLY A 394 -39.94 -7.61 10.42
N LEU A 395 -40.66 -8.62 10.89
CA LEU A 395 -40.78 -9.93 10.25
C LEU A 395 -42.10 -10.00 9.49
N VAL A 396 -42.05 -9.76 8.17
CA VAL A 396 -43.19 -9.78 7.25
C VAL A 396 -43.04 -10.91 6.25
N ASP A 397 -44.15 -11.44 5.75
CA ASP A 397 -44.19 -12.58 4.82
C ASP A 397 -43.61 -13.90 5.39
N LYS A 398 -43.79 -15.00 4.66
CA LYS A 398 -43.22 -16.31 5.04
C LYS A 398 -41.74 -16.37 4.61
N PRO A 399 -40.79 -16.62 5.53
CA PRO A 399 -39.38 -16.70 5.16
C PRO A 399 -39.03 -18.05 4.53
N ASN A 400 -38.11 -18.03 3.57
CA ASN A 400 -37.36 -19.20 3.11
C ASN A 400 -36.21 -19.54 4.07
N LEU A 401 -35.64 -18.53 4.75
CA LEU A 401 -34.56 -18.69 5.73
C LEU A 401 -34.74 -17.73 6.91
N ARG A 402 -34.56 -18.23 8.13
CA ARG A 402 -34.50 -17.43 9.36
C ARG A 402 -33.07 -17.45 9.93
N VAL A 403 -32.57 -16.28 10.28
CA VAL A 403 -31.26 -16.09 10.91
C VAL A 403 -31.46 -15.31 12.20
N ILE A 404 -31.05 -15.91 13.33
CA ILE A 404 -31.03 -15.26 14.64
C ILE A 404 -29.57 -15.08 15.04
N ALA A 405 -29.14 -13.86 15.29
CA ALA A 405 -27.74 -13.57 15.59
C ALA A 405 -27.56 -12.55 16.71
N ASP A 406 -26.54 -12.73 17.53
CA ASP A 406 -26.03 -11.66 18.40
C ASP A 406 -25.39 -10.57 17.53
N ALA A 407 -25.80 -9.31 17.70
CA ALA A 407 -25.41 -8.19 16.85
C ALA A 407 -23.89 -7.99 16.78
N LYS A 408 -23.21 -7.98 17.94
CA LYS A 408 -21.74 -7.83 18.01
C LYS A 408 -21.02 -9.01 17.38
N THR A 409 -21.60 -10.20 17.42
CA THR A 409 -21.04 -11.40 16.79
C THR A 409 -21.24 -11.39 15.28
N TRP A 410 -22.41 -10.97 14.81
CA TRP A 410 -22.69 -10.82 13.38
C TRP A 410 -21.83 -9.75 12.72
N LEU A 411 -21.75 -8.56 13.31
CA LEU A 411 -20.91 -7.47 12.81
C LEU A 411 -19.43 -7.84 12.84
N GLY A 412 -18.96 -8.47 13.93
CA GLY A 412 -17.58 -8.96 14.02
C GLY A 412 -17.27 -10.08 13.01
N PHE A 413 -18.26 -10.89 12.63
CA PHE A 413 -18.11 -11.86 11.54
C PHE A 413 -17.95 -11.15 10.19
N LEU A 414 -18.81 -10.18 9.87
CA LEU A 414 -18.71 -9.38 8.64
C LEU A 414 -17.38 -8.59 8.57
N ALA A 415 -16.90 -8.10 9.72
CA ALA A 415 -15.62 -7.41 9.86
C ALA A 415 -14.41 -8.35 10.00
N ARG A 416 -14.62 -9.69 9.99
CA ARG A 416 -13.57 -10.73 10.13
C ARG A 416 -12.83 -10.79 11.46
N GLU A 417 -13.33 -10.08 12.45
CA GLU A 417 -12.86 -10.15 13.83
C GLU A 417 -13.32 -11.46 14.51
N LYS A 418 -14.32 -12.16 13.94
CA LYS A 418 -14.91 -13.37 14.52
C LYS A 418 -15.19 -14.44 13.47
N SER A 419 -14.93 -15.70 13.83
CA SER A 419 -15.24 -16.86 12.98
C SER A 419 -16.73 -17.24 13.04
N LEU A 420 -17.34 -17.42 11.87
CA LEU A 420 -18.73 -17.90 11.74
C LEU A 420 -18.93 -19.29 12.33
N VAL A 421 -17.97 -20.19 12.12
CA VAL A 421 -18.01 -21.57 12.62
C VAL A 421 -18.10 -21.58 14.14
N TRP A 422 -17.24 -20.80 14.80
CA TRP A 422 -17.26 -20.66 16.25
C TRP A 422 -18.51 -19.94 16.77
N ALA A 423 -19.08 -19.01 16.01
CA ALA A 423 -20.31 -18.32 16.37
C ALA A 423 -21.55 -19.25 16.32
N LEU A 424 -21.61 -20.13 15.32
CA LEU A 424 -22.62 -21.20 15.22
C LEU A 424 -22.47 -22.22 16.35
N ALA A 425 -21.23 -22.69 16.61
CA ALA A 425 -20.95 -23.65 17.69
C ALA A 425 -21.36 -23.12 19.07
N ARG A 426 -21.12 -21.83 19.35
CA ARG A 426 -21.53 -21.17 20.60
C ARG A 426 -23.00 -20.76 20.65
N ARG A 427 -23.81 -21.13 19.65
CA ARG A 427 -25.24 -20.77 19.49
C ARG A 427 -25.52 -19.26 19.52
N LYS A 428 -24.50 -18.45 19.20
CA LYS A 428 -24.60 -16.99 19.05
C LYS A 428 -25.14 -16.59 17.68
N ILE A 429 -25.11 -17.51 16.72
CA ILE A 429 -25.84 -17.45 15.46
C ILE A 429 -26.65 -18.75 15.35
N ARG A 430 -27.92 -18.67 14.96
CA ARG A 430 -28.82 -19.80 14.70
C ARG A 430 -29.47 -19.58 13.36
N ILE A 431 -29.53 -20.64 12.55
CA ILE A 431 -30.11 -20.61 11.21
C ILE A 431 -31.21 -21.67 11.18
N SER A 432 -32.35 -21.33 10.59
CA SER A 432 -33.47 -22.25 10.36
C SER A 432 -33.97 -22.11 8.92
N GLY A 433 -33.93 -23.21 8.14
CA GLY A 433 -34.14 -23.25 6.70
C GLY A 433 -32.92 -23.82 5.96
N ASP A 434 -32.89 -23.75 4.62
CA ASP A 434 -31.78 -24.26 3.81
C ASP A 434 -30.53 -23.36 3.92
N PRO A 435 -29.41 -23.84 4.50
CA PRO A 435 -28.19 -23.05 4.63
C PRO A 435 -27.58 -22.60 3.29
N ARG A 436 -27.88 -23.29 2.18
CA ARG A 436 -27.43 -22.90 0.83
C ARG A 436 -27.96 -21.52 0.43
N LEU A 437 -29.14 -21.15 0.92
CA LEU A 437 -29.72 -19.82 0.70
C LEU A 437 -28.88 -18.72 1.38
N LEU A 438 -28.29 -18.98 2.54
CA LEU A 438 -27.41 -18.00 3.20
C LEU A 438 -26.11 -17.79 2.43
N LEU A 439 -25.57 -18.87 1.86
CA LEU A 439 -24.38 -18.80 1.00
C LEU A 439 -24.67 -18.05 -0.31
N ALA A 440 -25.81 -18.35 -0.95
CA ALA A 440 -26.26 -17.64 -2.15
C ALA A 440 -26.52 -16.16 -1.87
N PHE A 441 -27.17 -15.85 -0.74
CA PHE A 441 -27.36 -14.49 -0.25
C PHE A 441 -26.02 -13.78 -0.01
N GLY A 442 -25.06 -14.43 0.65
CA GLY A 442 -23.73 -13.88 0.90
C GLY A 442 -22.96 -13.52 -0.36
N LYS A 443 -23.09 -14.32 -1.44
CA LYS A 443 -22.51 -14.01 -2.76
C LYS A 443 -23.07 -12.75 -3.40
N CYS A 444 -24.28 -12.34 -3.03
CA CYS A 444 -24.88 -11.10 -3.53
C CYS A 444 -24.25 -9.83 -2.93
N PHE A 445 -23.23 -9.98 -2.08
CA PHE A 445 -22.53 -8.87 -1.46
C PHE A 445 -21.02 -9.02 -1.65
N PRO A 446 -20.27 -7.91 -1.70
CA PRO A 446 -18.82 -7.96 -1.83
C PRO A 446 -18.23 -8.72 -0.65
N SER A 447 -17.64 -9.89 -0.93
CA SER A 447 -16.99 -10.68 0.12
C SER A 447 -15.59 -10.13 0.38
N PRO A 448 -15.19 -9.95 1.64
CA PRO A 448 -13.81 -9.62 1.97
C PRO A 448 -12.83 -10.78 1.65
N GLU A 449 -13.32 -11.99 1.27
CA GLU A 449 -12.55 -13.23 1.02
C GLU A 449 -11.69 -13.28 -0.22
N ILE A 450 -11.82 -12.34 -1.14
CA ILE A 450 -10.97 -12.41 -2.33
C ILE A 450 -9.58 -11.90 -1.96
N ARG A 451 -8.67 -12.88 -1.78
CA ARG A 451 -7.21 -12.68 -1.73
C ARG A 451 -6.86 -11.56 -2.72
N ARG A 452 -6.43 -10.42 -2.18
CA ARG A 452 -5.85 -9.30 -2.91
C ARG A 452 -4.66 -9.87 -3.71
N LYS A 453 -4.85 -10.27 -4.97
CA LYS A 453 -3.71 -10.54 -5.85
C LYS A 453 -2.99 -9.20 -6.00
N PRO A 454 -1.68 -9.11 -5.77
CA PRO A 454 -0.92 -7.92 -6.10
C PRO A 454 -1.17 -7.59 -7.58
N VAL A 455 -1.83 -6.48 -7.86
CA VAL A 455 -1.94 -5.97 -9.22
C VAL A 455 -0.94 -4.85 -9.32
N GLU A 456 0.20 -5.15 -9.93
CA GLU A 456 1.21 -4.14 -10.21
C GLU A 456 0.69 -3.23 -11.32
N ILE A 457 0.21 -2.03 -10.95
CA ILE A 457 0.00 -0.96 -11.91
C ILE A 457 1.38 -0.35 -12.15
N VAL A 458 2.08 -0.83 -13.18
CA VAL A 458 3.25 -0.15 -13.72
C VAL A 458 2.72 0.85 -14.76
N PRO A 459 2.85 2.17 -14.56
CA PRO A 459 2.68 3.10 -15.67
C PRO A 459 3.83 2.84 -16.66
N GLU A 460 3.52 2.52 -17.92
CA GLU A 460 4.54 2.25 -18.96
C GLU A 460 5.57 3.39 -19.13
N THR A 461 5.30 4.57 -18.58
CA THR A 461 6.14 5.79 -18.75
C THR A 461 6.22 6.68 -17.50
N SER A 462 6.14 6.12 -16.27
CA SER A 462 6.40 6.94 -15.07
C SER A 462 7.88 7.30 -14.99
N LEU A 463 8.26 8.52 -15.38
CA LEU A 463 9.62 9.07 -15.22
C LEU A 463 10.13 9.10 -13.75
N LEU A 464 9.24 8.88 -12.77
CA LEU A 464 9.59 8.72 -11.35
C LEU A 464 9.97 7.28 -10.96
N ARG A 465 9.91 6.35 -11.92
CA ARG A 465 10.61 5.09 -11.87
C ARG A 465 11.43 5.01 -13.15
N PRO A 466 12.77 5.05 -13.12
CA PRO A 466 13.46 4.17 -14.07
C PRO A 466 12.79 2.81 -13.84
N ALA A 467 12.30 2.18 -14.91
CA ALA A 467 11.82 0.82 -14.83
C ALA A 467 12.76 0.09 -13.88
N ILE A 468 12.23 -0.57 -12.85
CA ILE A 468 13.00 -1.69 -12.31
C ILE A 468 13.05 -2.60 -13.52
N THR A 469 14.13 -2.52 -14.30
CA THR A 469 14.48 -3.59 -15.20
C THR A 469 14.50 -4.78 -14.25
N PRO A 470 13.53 -5.71 -14.32
CA PRO A 470 13.70 -6.97 -13.62
C PRO A 470 15.07 -7.45 -14.07
N TYR A 471 15.98 -7.73 -13.14
CA TYR A 471 17.34 -8.13 -13.45
C TYR A 471 17.29 -9.08 -14.65
N ALA A 472 17.84 -8.64 -15.77
CA ALA A 472 17.75 -9.37 -17.02
C ALA A 472 18.19 -10.80 -16.75
N ARG A 473 17.34 -11.76 -17.14
CA ARG A 473 17.61 -13.19 -17.06
C ARG A 473 18.91 -13.45 -17.83
N ASN A 474 19.95 -13.94 -17.16
CA ASN A 474 21.29 -14.07 -17.74
C ASN A 474 21.63 -15.49 -18.19
N ASP A 475 20.74 -16.48 -18.01
CA ASP A 475 20.92 -17.81 -18.60
C ASP A 475 19.64 -18.20 -19.37
N GLU A 476 19.71 -18.08 -20.71
CA GLU A 476 18.63 -18.44 -21.62
C GLU A 476 18.38 -19.96 -21.69
N ALA A 477 19.33 -20.79 -21.24
CA ALA A 477 19.23 -22.24 -21.34
C ALA A 477 18.51 -22.89 -20.15
N THR A 478 18.60 -22.31 -18.94
CA THR A 478 18.13 -22.97 -17.70
C THR A 478 17.03 -22.23 -16.95
N GLY A 479 16.80 -20.94 -17.23
CA GLY A 479 15.73 -20.17 -16.59
C GLY A 479 15.92 -19.90 -15.09
N THR A 480 17.08 -20.22 -14.51
CA THR A 480 17.42 -19.94 -13.10
C THR A 480 18.16 -18.61 -12.89
N VAL A 481 18.05 -18.06 -11.67
CA VAL A 481 18.48 -16.71 -11.23
C VAL A 481 20.01 -16.53 -11.12
N ARG A 482 20.82 -17.55 -11.44
CA ARG A 482 22.26 -17.57 -11.15
C ARG A 482 23.05 -18.05 -12.36
N TRP A 483 24.14 -17.35 -12.65
CA TRP A 483 25.12 -17.75 -13.66
C TRP A 483 26.07 -18.79 -13.06
N PHE A 484 26.36 -19.82 -13.85
CA PHE A 484 27.32 -20.87 -13.54
C PHE A 484 28.36 -20.93 -14.65
N GLY A 485 29.64 -20.87 -14.28
CA GLY A 485 30.73 -21.03 -15.24
C GLY A 485 32.09 -20.74 -14.64
N GLU A 486 33.10 -20.63 -15.48
CA GLU A 486 34.48 -20.40 -15.06
C GLU A 486 34.87 -18.94 -15.10
N LEU A 487 35.60 -18.50 -14.08
CA LEU A 487 36.35 -17.25 -14.12
C LEU A 487 37.85 -17.54 -14.00
N GLU A 488 38.67 -16.72 -14.64
CA GLU A 488 40.13 -16.80 -14.59
C GLU A 488 40.67 -15.82 -13.55
N LEU A 489 41.58 -16.29 -12.69
CA LEU A 489 42.30 -15.41 -11.77
C LEU A 489 43.34 -14.61 -12.55
N ARG A 490 43.17 -13.29 -12.60
CA ARG A 490 44.09 -12.40 -13.31
C ARG A 490 45.24 -11.92 -12.44
N ASP A 491 44.96 -11.62 -11.17
CA ASP A 491 45.92 -10.98 -10.27
C ASP A 491 45.59 -11.22 -8.79
N VAL A 492 46.61 -11.17 -7.94
CA VAL A 492 46.51 -11.34 -6.48
C VAL A 492 47.25 -10.21 -5.77
N ALA A 493 46.53 -9.44 -4.96
CA ALA A 493 47.12 -8.40 -4.12
C ALA A 493 47.19 -8.81 -2.65
N GLN A 494 48.35 -8.64 -2.03
CA GLN A 494 48.50 -8.78 -0.57
C GLN A 494 47.91 -7.53 0.12
N VAL A 495 46.93 -7.73 1.01
CA VAL A 495 46.25 -6.61 1.71
C VAL A 495 46.76 -6.47 3.14
N THR A 496 46.85 -7.56 3.88
CA THR A 496 47.50 -7.64 5.21
C THR A 496 48.25 -8.96 5.31
N ARG A 497 48.96 -9.25 6.41
CA ARG A 497 49.70 -10.52 6.57
C ARG A 497 48.86 -11.78 6.32
N THR A 498 47.56 -11.73 6.61
CA THR A 498 46.66 -12.91 6.50
C THR A 498 45.53 -12.72 5.49
N VAL A 499 45.49 -11.61 4.75
CA VAL A 499 44.39 -11.27 3.83
C VAL A 499 44.94 -10.92 2.45
N ARG A 500 44.33 -11.50 1.42
CA ARG A 500 44.63 -11.24 0.00
C ARG A 500 43.36 -10.91 -0.77
N THR A 501 43.47 -10.09 -1.80
CA THR A 501 42.43 -9.83 -2.80
C THR A 501 42.76 -10.61 -4.07
N PHE A 502 41.78 -11.36 -4.57
CA PHE A 502 41.85 -12.15 -5.80
C PHE A 502 40.97 -11.48 -6.86
N ARG A 503 41.55 -11.18 -8.01
CA ARG A 503 40.89 -10.46 -9.11
C ARG A 503 40.54 -11.43 -10.23
N PHE A 504 39.26 -11.62 -10.49
CA PHE A 504 38.79 -12.55 -11.50
C PHE A 504 38.25 -11.81 -12.73
N VAL A 505 38.50 -12.38 -13.90
CA VAL A 505 38.03 -11.90 -15.21
C VAL A 505 37.29 -13.01 -15.95
N ASP A 506 36.49 -12.65 -16.95
CA ASP A 506 35.94 -13.65 -17.88
C ASP A 506 37.08 -14.24 -18.73
N PRO A 507 37.29 -15.58 -18.76
CA PRO A 507 38.33 -16.21 -19.59
C PRO A 507 38.17 -15.93 -21.10
N LYS A 508 36.99 -15.49 -21.55
CA LYS A 508 36.73 -15.06 -22.94
C LYS A 508 37.13 -13.60 -23.20
N GLY A 509 37.51 -12.86 -22.15
CA GLY A 509 37.75 -11.43 -22.21
C GLY A 509 36.44 -10.61 -22.28
N GLY A 510 36.54 -9.32 -21.96
CA GLY A 510 35.39 -8.41 -21.94
C GLY A 510 34.74 -8.28 -20.57
N GLU A 511 33.41 -8.15 -20.53
CA GLU A 511 32.68 -8.00 -19.27
C GLU A 511 32.46 -9.34 -18.56
N ILE A 512 32.36 -9.30 -17.24
CA ILE A 512 31.94 -10.42 -16.41
C ILE A 512 30.50 -10.85 -16.81
N PRO A 513 30.22 -12.17 -16.93
CA PRO A 513 29.00 -12.70 -17.53
C PRO A 513 27.76 -12.61 -16.63
N PHE A 514 27.81 -11.82 -15.55
CA PHE A 514 26.68 -11.57 -14.67
C PHE A 514 26.69 -10.12 -14.16
N ARG A 515 25.63 -9.75 -13.45
CA ARG A 515 25.48 -8.46 -12.75
C ARG A 515 25.27 -8.75 -11.28
N HIS A 516 25.83 -7.94 -10.40
CA HIS A 516 25.61 -8.04 -8.95
C HIS A 516 25.19 -6.69 -8.37
N VAL A 517 24.67 -6.74 -7.14
CA VAL A 517 24.42 -5.57 -6.30
C VAL A 517 25.50 -5.49 -5.22
N ALA A 518 25.85 -4.28 -4.80
CA ALA A 518 26.80 -4.07 -3.73
C ALA A 518 26.37 -4.83 -2.46
N GLY A 519 27.28 -5.67 -1.95
CA GLY A 519 27.04 -6.57 -0.81
C GLY A 519 26.70 -8.02 -1.18
N GLN A 520 26.45 -8.34 -2.45
CA GLN A 520 26.27 -9.73 -2.90
C GLN A 520 27.57 -10.52 -2.91
N TYR A 521 27.45 -11.84 -2.90
CA TYR A 521 28.55 -12.80 -2.95
C TYR A 521 28.50 -13.70 -4.17
N LEU A 522 29.62 -14.37 -4.44
CA LEU A 522 29.72 -15.50 -5.36
C LEU A 522 30.07 -16.77 -4.58
N THR A 523 29.87 -17.93 -5.17
CA THR A 523 30.27 -19.22 -4.60
C THR A 523 31.31 -19.86 -5.50
N LEU A 524 32.50 -20.10 -4.95
CA LEU A 524 33.54 -20.89 -5.61
C LEU A 524 33.28 -22.36 -5.37
N GLU A 525 33.50 -23.17 -6.40
CA GLU A 525 33.50 -24.62 -6.33
C GLU A 525 34.87 -25.16 -6.74
N ILE A 526 35.45 -25.99 -5.88
CA ILE A 526 36.71 -26.68 -6.13
C ILE A 526 36.57 -28.17 -5.81
N THR A 527 37.30 -29.03 -6.52
CA THR A 527 37.37 -30.46 -6.18
C THR A 527 38.69 -30.75 -5.49
N ARG A 528 38.65 -31.19 -4.22
CA ARG A 528 39.85 -31.61 -3.47
C ARG A 528 39.72 -33.08 -3.12
N GLN A 529 40.72 -33.89 -3.47
CA GLN A 529 40.73 -35.34 -3.21
C GLN A 529 39.45 -36.06 -3.70
N GLY A 530 38.88 -35.61 -4.83
CA GLY A 530 37.63 -36.14 -5.38
C GLY A 530 36.34 -35.62 -4.72
N ILE A 531 36.44 -34.73 -3.72
CA ILE A 531 35.30 -34.17 -2.98
C ILE A 531 35.03 -32.73 -3.44
N PRO A 532 33.85 -32.43 -4.03
CA PRO A 532 33.42 -31.08 -4.32
C PRO A 532 33.30 -30.26 -3.03
N THR A 533 34.01 -29.15 -2.95
CA THR A 533 34.03 -28.23 -1.83
C THR A 533 33.65 -26.84 -2.30
N ARG A 534 32.55 -26.31 -1.76
CA ARG A 534 32.00 -25.01 -2.15
C ARG A 534 32.14 -23.99 -1.03
N ARG A 535 32.55 -22.76 -1.34
CA ARG A 535 32.60 -21.66 -0.36
C ARG A 535 32.20 -20.33 -0.99
N SER A 536 31.40 -19.57 -0.26
CA SER A 536 30.92 -18.26 -0.68
C SER A 536 31.83 -17.13 -0.21
N TYR A 537 32.04 -16.15 -1.07
CA TYR A 537 32.85 -14.96 -0.81
C TYR A 537 32.14 -13.72 -1.35
N THR A 538 31.99 -12.70 -0.51
CA THR A 538 31.42 -11.42 -0.91
C THR A 538 32.23 -10.82 -2.06
N ILE A 539 31.51 -10.31 -3.07
CA ILE A 539 32.11 -9.58 -4.18
C ILE A 539 32.47 -8.19 -3.66
N ALA A 540 33.74 -7.98 -3.37
CA ALA A 540 34.25 -6.74 -2.79
C ALA A 540 34.39 -5.61 -3.83
N SER A 541 34.45 -5.93 -5.12
CA SER A 541 34.47 -4.93 -6.20
C SER A 541 33.15 -4.19 -6.34
N SER A 542 33.23 -2.98 -6.90
CA SER A 542 32.05 -2.19 -7.25
C SER A 542 31.24 -2.89 -8.35
N PRO A 543 29.89 -2.89 -8.30
CA PRO A 543 29.03 -3.28 -9.42
C PRO A 543 29.25 -2.50 -10.73
N THR A 544 29.89 -1.34 -10.68
CA THR A 544 30.27 -0.57 -11.88
C THR A 544 31.49 -1.15 -12.59
N TRP A 545 32.29 -2.01 -11.93
CA TRP A 545 33.46 -2.64 -12.52
C TRP A 545 33.00 -3.85 -13.31
N ARG A 546 32.88 -3.66 -14.62
CA ARG A 546 32.27 -4.66 -15.51
C ARG A 546 33.30 -5.60 -16.11
N ASP A 547 34.56 -5.20 -16.15
CA ASP A 547 35.70 -5.95 -16.68
C ASP A 547 36.28 -6.98 -15.70
N ARG A 548 35.94 -6.88 -14.40
CA ARG A 548 36.49 -7.72 -13.35
C ARG A 548 35.61 -7.78 -12.11
N ILE A 549 35.78 -8.83 -11.33
CA ILE A 549 35.29 -8.90 -9.94
C ILE A 549 36.44 -9.17 -8.96
N GLU A 550 36.27 -8.74 -7.72
CA GLU A 550 37.25 -8.98 -6.65
C GLU A 550 36.61 -9.70 -5.47
N ILE A 551 37.30 -10.70 -4.92
CA ILE A 551 37.01 -11.24 -3.59
C ILE A 551 38.22 -11.02 -2.69
N THR A 552 37.99 -10.70 -1.42
CA THR A 552 39.07 -10.48 -0.45
C THR A 552 38.95 -11.48 0.68
N VAL A 553 39.96 -12.33 0.82
CA VAL A 553 39.88 -13.56 1.58
C VAL A 553 40.94 -13.59 2.66
N LYS A 554 40.50 -13.81 3.90
CA LYS A 554 41.38 -14.11 5.03
C LYS A 554 41.78 -15.59 5.01
N ARG A 555 43.07 -15.89 5.09
CA ARG A 555 43.58 -17.26 5.26
C ARG A 555 43.17 -17.78 6.63
N LYS A 556 42.39 -18.87 6.66
CA LYS A 556 42.12 -19.63 7.88
C LYS A 556 43.01 -20.87 7.92
N GLU A 557 43.63 -21.13 9.08
CA GLU A 557 44.52 -22.28 9.27
C GLU A 557 43.84 -23.63 8.99
N ASN A 558 42.55 -23.75 9.35
CA ASN A 558 41.73 -24.96 9.13
C ASN A 558 40.67 -24.81 8.01
N GLY A 559 40.67 -23.71 7.25
CA GLY A 559 39.78 -23.54 6.09
C GLY A 559 40.28 -24.20 4.80
N ALA A 560 39.50 -25.13 4.23
CA ALA A 560 39.85 -25.85 3.00
C ALA A 560 40.04 -24.92 1.77
N VAL A 561 39.02 -24.12 1.42
CA VAL A 561 39.07 -23.23 0.23
C VAL A 561 39.94 -21.99 0.48
N SER A 562 39.93 -21.42 1.69
CA SER A 562 40.76 -20.25 1.99
C SER A 562 42.26 -20.56 1.97
N ARG A 563 42.67 -21.77 2.38
CA ARG A 563 44.07 -22.20 2.23
C ARG A 563 44.41 -22.41 0.77
N TRP A 564 43.57 -23.16 0.04
CA TRP A 564 43.78 -23.39 -1.39
C TRP A 564 43.94 -22.08 -2.18
N LEU A 565 43.09 -21.08 -1.93
CA LEU A 565 43.22 -19.75 -2.53
C LEU A 565 44.57 -19.09 -2.23
N HIS A 566 45.08 -19.18 -1.00
CA HIS A 566 46.33 -18.52 -0.61
C HIS A 566 47.59 -19.30 -1.00
N ASP A 567 47.53 -20.61 -0.95
CA ASP A 567 48.71 -21.48 -1.00
C ASP A 567 48.87 -22.08 -2.41
N GLU A 568 47.77 -22.35 -3.13
CA GLU A 568 47.76 -23.13 -4.39
C GLU A 568 47.35 -22.29 -5.61
N MET A 569 46.31 -21.45 -5.52
CA MET A 569 45.80 -20.67 -6.67
C MET A 569 46.84 -19.64 -7.19
N ARG A 570 47.01 -19.54 -8.51
CA ARG A 570 47.94 -18.62 -9.20
C ARG A 570 47.25 -17.88 -10.36
N PRO A 571 47.74 -16.68 -10.74
CA PRO A 571 47.27 -16.01 -11.94
C PRO A 571 47.33 -16.93 -13.18
N GLY A 572 46.25 -16.96 -13.96
CA GLY A 572 46.02 -17.86 -15.08
C GLY A 572 45.14 -19.08 -14.74
N ASP A 573 45.00 -19.43 -13.46
CA ASP A 573 44.14 -20.54 -13.04
C ASP A 573 42.65 -20.18 -13.20
N ARG A 574 41.84 -21.18 -13.52
CA ARG A 574 40.38 -21.08 -13.65
C ARG A 574 39.67 -21.74 -12.48
N VAL A 575 38.53 -21.19 -12.09
CA VAL A 575 37.70 -21.71 -11.01
C VAL A 575 36.23 -21.66 -11.38
N GLN A 576 35.48 -22.69 -10.99
CA GLN A 576 34.03 -22.74 -11.16
C GLN A 576 33.35 -21.81 -10.17
N VAL A 577 32.41 -21.01 -10.66
CA VAL A 577 31.73 -19.95 -9.94
C VAL A 577 30.22 -20.02 -10.17
N GLU A 578 29.48 -19.88 -9.09
CA GLU A 578 28.05 -19.56 -9.11
C GLU A 578 27.83 -18.13 -8.58
N ALA A 579 27.21 -17.25 -9.37
CA ALA A 579 27.02 -15.85 -9.01
C ALA A 579 25.85 -15.16 -9.74
N PRO A 580 25.35 -14.02 -9.21
CA PRO A 580 25.53 -13.55 -7.84
C PRO A 580 24.57 -14.25 -6.86
N SER A 581 24.76 -14.04 -5.57
CA SER A 581 23.83 -14.48 -4.50
C SER A 581 23.90 -13.55 -3.29
N GLY A 582 22.93 -13.65 -2.38
CA GLY A 582 22.91 -12.88 -1.13
C GLY A 582 21.96 -11.69 -1.12
N GLY A 583 21.41 -11.41 0.08
CA GLY A 583 20.45 -10.33 0.34
C GLY A 583 20.97 -9.20 1.23
N PHE A 584 22.24 -9.28 1.67
CA PHE A 584 22.90 -8.25 2.46
C PHE A 584 23.39 -7.11 1.55
N VAL A 585 22.45 -6.32 1.04
CA VAL A 585 22.74 -5.30 0.02
C VAL A 585 22.49 -3.87 0.49
N PHE A 586 23.26 -2.94 -0.07
CA PHE A 586 22.96 -1.51 -0.01
C PHE A 586 23.46 -0.81 -1.28
N SER A 587 22.54 -0.40 -2.14
CA SER A 587 22.78 0.29 -3.42
C SER A 587 22.46 1.78 -3.38
N GLY A 588 22.09 2.33 -2.21
CA GLY A 588 21.68 3.73 -2.06
C GLY A 588 20.23 3.99 -2.48
N ARG A 589 19.50 2.95 -2.93
CA ARG A 589 18.06 3.00 -3.24
C ARG A 589 17.20 2.65 -2.03
N GLU A 590 17.81 2.03 -1.02
CA GLU A 590 17.11 1.43 0.10
C GLU A 590 16.86 2.41 1.26
N TRP A 591 17.75 3.40 1.44
CA TRP A 591 17.66 4.44 2.50
C TRP A 591 18.53 5.65 2.10
N PRO A 592 18.22 6.90 2.51
CA PRO A 592 19.02 8.09 2.16
C PRO A 592 20.34 8.22 2.93
N THR A 593 20.61 7.34 3.88
CA THR A 593 21.85 7.27 4.69
C THR A 593 22.19 5.81 5.02
N VAL A 594 23.44 5.50 5.31
CA VAL A 594 23.81 4.14 5.74
C VAL A 594 24.96 4.14 6.75
N VAL A 595 24.86 3.25 7.73
CA VAL A 595 25.91 2.94 8.70
C VAL A 595 26.43 1.52 8.42
N LEU A 596 27.62 1.43 7.83
CA LEU A 596 28.28 0.18 7.47
C LEU A 596 29.29 -0.17 8.57
N ILE A 597 29.06 -1.27 9.28
CA ILE A 597 29.87 -1.70 10.42
C ILE A 597 30.60 -3.00 10.09
N GLY A 598 31.92 -2.91 9.88
CA GLY A 598 32.77 -4.01 9.44
C GLY A 598 33.77 -4.49 10.49
N GLY A 599 33.81 -5.80 10.75
CA GLY A 599 34.82 -6.43 11.61
C GLY A 599 35.77 -7.32 10.83
N GLY A 600 37.07 -6.99 10.80
CA GLY A 600 38.05 -7.76 10.03
C GLY A 600 37.63 -7.92 8.57
N VAL A 601 37.59 -9.15 8.04
CA VAL A 601 37.19 -9.44 6.64
C VAL A 601 35.70 -9.17 6.36
N GLY A 602 34.88 -8.97 7.40
CA GLY A 602 33.51 -8.48 7.26
C GLY A 602 33.40 -7.06 6.67
N ILE A 603 34.53 -6.39 6.44
CA ILE A 603 34.61 -5.16 5.66
C ILE A 603 34.25 -5.33 4.17
N THR A 604 34.32 -6.55 3.63
CA THR A 604 34.14 -6.82 2.19
C THR A 604 32.79 -6.36 1.58
N PRO A 605 31.62 -6.65 2.18
CA PRO A 605 30.34 -6.08 1.69
C PRO A 605 30.31 -4.55 1.82
N MET A 606 31.01 -4.00 2.81
CA MET A 606 31.05 -2.55 3.04
C MET A 606 31.88 -1.87 1.96
N MET A 607 33.02 -2.43 1.57
CA MET A 607 33.83 -1.89 0.48
C MET A 607 33.09 -1.92 -0.85
N SER A 608 32.36 -3.00 -1.15
CA SER A 608 31.53 -3.07 -2.36
C SER A 608 30.54 -1.90 -2.40
N SER A 609 29.88 -1.63 -1.26
CA SER A 609 28.93 -0.53 -1.11
C SER A 609 29.62 0.84 -1.20
N VAL A 610 30.69 1.08 -0.45
CA VAL A 610 31.40 2.36 -0.42
C VAL A 610 31.98 2.72 -1.80
N ARG A 611 32.58 1.74 -2.50
CA ARG A 611 33.07 1.92 -3.87
C ARG A 611 31.93 2.32 -4.81
N TYR A 612 30.85 1.54 -4.80
CA TYR A 612 29.68 1.78 -5.64
C TYR A 612 29.06 3.17 -5.41
N LEU A 613 28.77 3.51 -4.16
CA LEU A 613 28.12 4.78 -3.80
C LEU A 613 29.00 5.99 -4.09
N THR A 614 30.32 5.84 -3.96
CA THR A 614 31.28 6.91 -4.29
C THR A 614 31.37 7.10 -5.80
N GLU A 615 31.46 6.04 -6.58
CA GLU A 615 31.59 6.11 -8.04
C GLU A 615 30.32 6.55 -8.75
N THR A 616 29.16 6.27 -8.15
CA THR A 616 27.85 6.71 -8.67
C THR A 616 27.42 8.08 -8.16
N ASP A 617 28.31 8.79 -7.45
CA ASP A 617 28.05 10.09 -6.83
C ASP A 617 26.73 10.11 -6.02
N TRP A 618 26.51 9.05 -5.24
CA TRP A 618 25.27 8.89 -4.49
C TRP A 618 25.11 10.03 -3.47
N PRO A 619 23.95 10.74 -3.44
CA PRO A 619 23.79 11.97 -2.66
C PRO A 619 23.71 11.79 -1.14
N GLY A 620 23.56 10.54 -0.66
CA GLY A 620 23.41 10.24 0.75
C GLY A 620 24.73 10.19 1.54
N THR A 621 24.60 10.13 2.86
CA THR A 621 25.73 10.08 3.80
C THR A 621 26.10 8.63 4.13
N ILE A 622 27.40 8.33 4.13
CA ILE A 622 27.95 7.01 4.44
C ILE A 622 28.77 7.09 5.72
N TYR A 623 28.37 6.36 6.75
CA TYR A 623 29.18 6.14 7.96
C TYR A 623 29.81 4.76 7.89
N LEU A 624 31.13 4.68 7.84
CA LEU A 624 31.88 3.43 7.82
C LEU A 624 32.60 3.25 9.17
N LEU A 625 32.12 2.30 9.96
CA LEU A 625 32.64 1.99 11.29
C LEU A 625 33.40 0.67 11.22
N LEU A 626 34.69 0.70 11.50
CA LEU A 626 35.55 -0.48 11.31
C LEU A 626 36.17 -0.92 12.63
N SER A 627 36.29 -2.24 12.82
CA SER A 627 36.99 -2.82 13.95
C SER A 627 38.06 -3.82 13.51
N PHE A 628 39.28 -3.60 13.99
CA PHE A 628 40.43 -4.48 13.78
C PHE A 628 41.16 -4.74 15.10
N LYS A 629 42.04 -5.76 15.12
CA LYS A 629 42.81 -6.08 16.32
C LYS A 629 43.94 -5.08 16.53
N SER A 630 44.81 -4.88 15.55
CA SER A 630 45.89 -3.89 15.56
C SER A 630 45.98 -3.13 14.22
N PRO A 631 46.76 -2.03 14.13
CA PRO A 631 46.89 -1.26 12.90
C PRO A 631 47.39 -2.07 11.69
N GLN A 632 48.20 -3.11 11.89
CA GLN A 632 48.63 -4.04 10.83
C GLN A 632 47.49 -4.85 10.20
N ASP A 633 46.39 -5.02 10.93
CA ASP A 633 45.20 -5.74 10.46
C ASP A 633 44.22 -4.83 9.70
N TYR A 634 44.53 -3.55 9.51
CA TYR A 634 43.63 -2.59 8.85
C TYR A 634 43.53 -2.84 7.33
N ILE A 635 42.57 -3.69 6.97
CA ILE A 635 42.25 -4.05 5.57
C ILE A 635 41.76 -2.80 4.81
N PHE A 636 42.28 -2.58 3.59
CA PHE A 636 41.94 -1.47 2.68
C PHE A 636 42.28 -0.05 3.15
N LYS A 637 43.17 0.11 4.14
CA LYS A 637 43.53 1.42 4.73
C LYS A 637 43.78 2.52 3.69
N ASP A 638 44.71 2.31 2.76
CA ASP A 638 45.12 3.36 1.80
C ASP A 638 44.03 3.67 0.76
N GLU A 639 43.23 2.67 0.41
CA GLU A 639 42.10 2.84 -0.49
C GLU A 639 40.97 3.63 0.18
N ILE A 640 40.65 3.32 1.43
CA ILE A 640 39.63 4.04 2.20
C ILE A 640 40.00 5.52 2.33
N GLU A 641 41.25 5.83 2.65
CA GLU A 641 41.71 7.23 2.69
C GLU A 641 41.61 7.92 1.32
N THR A 642 41.81 7.18 0.23
CA THR A 642 41.61 7.69 -1.13
C THR A 642 40.13 7.97 -1.40
N LEU A 643 39.23 7.06 -1.02
CA LEU A 643 37.79 7.20 -1.19
C LEU A 643 37.24 8.36 -0.35
N ARG A 644 37.75 8.55 0.87
CA ARG A 644 37.39 9.70 1.74
C ARG A 644 37.74 11.04 1.10
N LYS A 645 38.91 11.14 0.46
CA LYS A 645 39.31 12.37 -0.25
C LYS A 645 38.42 12.65 -1.47
N ARG A 646 37.89 11.61 -2.12
CA ARG A 646 37.00 11.74 -3.29
C ARG A 646 35.53 11.96 -2.92
N ASN A 647 35.11 11.48 -1.75
CA ASN A 647 33.72 11.55 -1.30
C ASN A 647 33.62 12.24 0.06
N PRO A 648 33.27 13.54 0.11
CA PRO A 648 33.15 14.28 1.37
C PRO A 648 31.99 13.76 2.25
N ARG A 649 31.08 12.95 1.71
CA ARG A 649 29.97 12.32 2.45
C ARG A 649 30.34 10.97 3.08
N LEU A 650 31.59 10.51 2.91
CA LEU A 650 32.11 9.29 3.52
C LEU A 650 32.83 9.61 4.85
N HIS A 651 32.15 9.31 5.95
CA HIS A 651 32.70 9.44 7.30
C HIS A 651 33.22 8.08 7.77
N VAL A 652 34.51 8.01 8.12
CA VAL A 652 35.15 6.76 8.53
C VAL A 652 35.65 6.88 9.96
N SER A 653 35.25 5.92 10.79
CA SER A 653 35.70 5.78 12.18
C SER A 653 36.22 4.37 12.41
N VAL A 654 37.36 4.25 13.10
CA VAL A 654 38.05 2.98 13.27
C VAL A 654 38.34 2.73 14.75
N ALA A 655 38.05 1.52 15.20
CA ALA A 655 38.32 1.02 16.54
C ALA A 655 39.39 -0.09 16.49
N MET A 656 40.44 0.05 17.30
CA MET A 656 41.48 -0.98 17.47
C MET A 656 41.31 -1.66 18.82
N SER A 657 41.00 -2.95 18.83
CA SER A 657 40.75 -3.66 20.10
C SER A 657 42.01 -3.88 20.92
N ALA A 658 43.18 -3.95 20.27
CA ALA A 658 44.49 -4.19 20.90
C ALA A 658 45.63 -3.60 20.05
N PRO A 659 45.80 -2.27 20.00
CA PRO A 659 46.80 -1.61 19.14
C PRO A 659 48.27 -1.93 19.51
N GLY A 660 48.53 -2.52 20.69
CA GLY A 660 49.86 -2.89 21.12
C GLY A 660 50.77 -1.68 21.36
N ARG A 661 52.02 -1.75 20.92
CA ARG A 661 53.03 -0.67 21.03
C ARG A 661 53.03 0.28 19.82
N GLU A 662 52.16 0.05 18.83
CA GLU A 662 52.11 0.88 17.62
C GLU A 662 51.38 2.20 17.89
N ALA A 663 51.81 3.26 17.21
CA ALA A 663 51.17 4.56 17.33
C ALA A 663 49.74 4.52 16.76
N TRP A 664 48.74 4.60 17.63
CA TRP A 664 47.33 4.69 17.28
C TRP A 664 46.68 5.88 17.99
N LYS A 665 46.13 6.81 17.20
CA LYS A 665 45.45 8.03 17.71
C LYS A 665 43.93 7.93 17.65
N GLY A 666 43.37 6.83 17.13
CA GLY A 666 41.93 6.60 17.04
C GLY A 666 41.37 5.93 18.28
N HIS A 667 40.13 5.43 18.18
CA HIS A 667 39.47 4.75 19.29
C HIS A 667 40.20 3.45 19.65
N THR A 668 40.43 3.24 20.95
CA THR A 668 41.05 2.03 21.49
C THR A 668 40.02 1.26 22.29
N GLY A 669 39.81 -0.01 21.95
CA GLY A 669 38.76 -0.84 22.50
C GLY A 669 37.86 -1.44 21.41
N ARG A 670 36.82 -2.15 21.83
CA ARG A 670 35.77 -2.65 20.94
C ARG A 670 34.83 -1.50 20.54
N ILE A 671 33.97 -1.74 19.55
CA ILE A 671 32.86 -0.84 19.24
C ILE A 671 31.90 -0.86 20.43
N ASP A 672 31.73 0.29 21.06
CA ASP A 672 30.83 0.53 22.20
C ASP A 672 29.88 1.70 21.89
N ALA A 673 28.93 1.94 22.79
CA ALA A 673 27.94 3.01 22.60
C ALA A 673 28.57 4.40 22.45
N ARG A 674 29.66 4.67 23.18
CA ARG A 674 30.37 5.95 23.12
C ARG A 674 31.02 6.15 21.75
N PHE A 675 31.65 5.12 21.20
CA PHE A 675 32.23 5.17 19.86
C PHE A 675 31.18 5.39 18.79
N VAL A 676 30.05 4.66 18.85
CA VAL A 676 28.97 4.80 17.87
C VAL A 676 28.36 6.21 17.92
N ALA A 677 28.02 6.70 19.11
CA ALA A 677 27.44 8.04 19.27
C ALA A 677 28.38 9.17 18.83
N ALA A 678 29.70 9.01 19.02
CA ALA A 678 30.68 9.99 18.54
C ALA A 678 30.89 9.92 17.02
N ALA A 679 30.78 8.74 16.42
CA ALA A 679 31.01 8.52 15.00
C ALA A 679 29.78 8.83 14.12
N VAL A 680 28.57 8.67 14.67
CA VAL A 680 27.31 8.76 13.93
C VAL A 680 26.32 9.63 14.70
N PRO A 681 26.14 10.90 14.31
CA PRO A 681 25.06 11.75 14.81
C PRO A 681 23.70 11.08 14.57
N ASP A 682 22.77 11.20 15.52
CA ASP A 682 21.38 10.73 15.39
C ASP A 682 21.25 9.29 14.88
N ILE A 683 22.08 8.36 15.38
CA ILE A 683 22.17 6.96 14.95
C ILE A 683 20.81 6.26 14.78
N ALA A 684 19.80 6.61 15.60
CA ALA A 684 18.45 6.06 15.54
C ALA A 684 17.69 6.34 14.21
N LEU A 685 18.12 7.33 13.42
CA LEU A 685 17.54 7.69 12.12
C LEU A 685 18.14 6.91 10.94
N HIS A 686 19.20 6.14 11.18
CA HIS A 686 20.00 5.53 10.14
C HIS A 686 19.84 4.02 10.08
N ARG A 687 19.92 3.49 8.86
CA ARG A 687 19.96 2.05 8.62
C ARG A 687 21.38 1.52 8.86
N ALA A 688 21.49 0.46 9.66
CA ALA A 688 22.77 -0.15 10.01
C ALA A 688 22.94 -1.53 9.35
N HIS A 689 24.10 -1.75 8.75
CA HIS A 689 24.52 -3.02 8.16
C HIS A 689 25.78 -3.50 8.86
N ILE A 690 25.73 -4.67 9.48
CA ILE A 690 26.81 -5.22 10.31
C ILE A 690 27.29 -6.52 9.70
N CYS A 691 28.61 -6.64 9.47
CA CYS A 691 29.23 -7.89 9.08
C CYS A 691 30.59 -8.05 9.76
N GLY A 692 30.81 -9.20 10.40
CA GLY A 692 32.01 -9.48 11.16
C GLY A 692 31.90 -10.77 11.98
N PRO A 693 32.82 -10.98 12.93
CA PRO A 693 32.72 -12.11 13.86
C PRO A 693 31.42 -12.04 14.69
N THR A 694 30.73 -13.16 14.90
CA THR A 694 29.46 -13.23 15.65
C THR A 694 29.50 -12.49 17.00
N PRO A 695 30.53 -12.67 17.87
CA PRO A 695 30.58 -11.96 19.15
C PRO A 695 30.64 -10.44 19.00
N MET A 696 31.22 -9.93 17.92
CA MET A 696 31.22 -8.50 17.62
C MET A 696 29.84 -8.06 17.14
N MET A 697 29.22 -8.81 16.22
CA MET A 697 27.92 -8.44 15.68
C MET A 697 26.83 -8.41 16.74
N ASP A 698 26.82 -9.39 17.65
CA ASP A 698 25.87 -9.44 18.77
C ASP A 698 26.04 -8.24 19.70
N ALA A 699 27.29 -7.92 20.06
CA ALA A 699 27.60 -6.78 20.91
C ALA A 699 27.20 -5.44 20.25
N VAL A 700 27.51 -5.26 18.96
CA VAL A 700 27.15 -4.04 18.22
C VAL A 700 25.63 -3.94 18.06
N LYS A 701 24.94 -5.04 17.78
CA LYS A 701 23.48 -5.06 17.68
C LYS A 701 22.83 -4.63 18.99
N ALA A 702 23.32 -5.13 20.14
CA ALA A 702 22.86 -4.70 21.45
C ALA A 702 23.08 -3.19 21.65
N VAL A 703 24.28 -2.69 21.35
CA VAL A 703 24.60 -1.26 21.43
C VAL A 703 23.66 -0.40 20.57
N LEU A 704 23.36 -0.81 19.33
CA LEU A 704 22.48 -0.06 18.45
C LEU A 704 21.03 -0.05 18.96
N LEU A 705 20.55 -1.17 19.51
CA LEU A 705 19.23 -1.24 20.13
C LEU A 705 19.14 -0.31 21.36
N ASP A 706 20.17 -0.32 22.22
CA ASP A 706 20.25 0.56 23.39
C ASP A 706 20.30 2.04 23.01
N LEU A 707 20.91 2.37 21.87
CA LEU A 707 20.94 3.71 21.28
C LEU A 707 19.66 4.07 20.51
N GLY A 708 18.64 3.21 20.53
CA GLY A 708 17.32 3.49 19.96
C GLY A 708 17.15 3.18 18.47
N VAL A 709 18.10 2.47 17.84
CA VAL A 709 17.94 2.01 16.44
C VAL A 709 16.87 0.94 16.37
N PRO A 710 15.81 1.11 15.55
CA PRO A 710 14.77 0.09 15.43
C PRO A 710 15.32 -1.23 14.89
N ALA A 711 14.90 -2.36 15.47
CA ALA A 711 15.42 -3.69 15.11
C ALA A 711 15.33 -4.01 13.60
N GLY A 712 14.26 -3.56 12.92
CA GLY A 712 14.07 -3.76 11.47
C GLY A 712 15.05 -2.97 10.58
N GLN A 713 15.73 -1.97 11.13
CA GLN A 713 16.76 -1.18 10.45
C GLN A 713 18.17 -1.74 10.65
N ILE A 714 18.34 -2.76 11.50
CA ILE A 714 19.62 -3.45 11.72
C ILE A 714 19.66 -4.70 10.84
N ARG A 715 20.60 -4.72 9.89
CA ARG A 715 20.87 -5.86 9.01
C ARG A 715 22.19 -6.49 9.40
N THR A 716 22.24 -7.82 9.43
CA THR A 716 23.44 -8.57 9.80
C THR A 716 23.73 -9.63 8.75
N GLU A 717 25.02 -9.83 8.43
CA GLU A 717 25.49 -10.98 7.65
C GLU A 717 26.60 -11.69 8.43
N ALA A 718 26.40 -12.98 8.70
CA ALA A 718 27.36 -13.80 9.41
C ALA A 718 28.18 -14.65 8.44
N PHE A 719 29.50 -14.50 8.49
CA PHE A 719 30.40 -15.43 7.82
C PHE A 719 30.55 -16.67 8.70
N GLY A 720 30.16 -17.83 8.17
CA GLY A 720 29.99 -19.08 8.92
C GLY A 720 31.09 -19.41 9.93
N THR A 721 30.68 -20.02 11.04
CA THR A 721 31.58 -20.51 12.09
C THR A 721 32.32 -21.77 11.64
N ASP A 722 33.50 -21.99 12.22
CA ASP A 722 34.32 -23.17 11.91
C ASP A 722 33.64 -24.43 12.48
N ARG A 723 32.89 -25.14 11.64
CA ARG A 723 32.66 -26.58 11.83
C ARG A 723 32.79 -27.37 10.53
N ARG A 724 33.53 -28.46 10.70
CA ARG A 724 33.85 -29.61 9.85
C ARG A 724 34.49 -29.33 8.49
N ASP A 725 35.71 -29.85 8.34
CA ASP A 725 36.31 -30.18 7.06
C ASP A 725 35.49 -31.33 6.43
N PRO A 726 34.83 -31.15 5.27
CA PRO A 726 34.11 -32.23 4.59
C PRO A 726 35.03 -33.40 4.20
N THR A 727 36.34 -33.15 4.13
CA THR A 727 37.36 -34.17 3.84
C THR A 727 37.90 -34.85 5.11
N GLY A 728 37.46 -34.40 6.30
CA GLY A 728 37.73 -35.06 7.57
C GLY A 728 37.03 -36.41 7.61
N ARG A 729 37.72 -37.46 7.16
CA ARG A 729 37.28 -38.86 7.14
C ARG A 729 36.81 -39.32 8.53
N THR A 730 35.53 -39.12 8.80
CA THR A 730 34.71 -39.98 9.67
C THR A 730 33.70 -40.65 8.73
N GLY A 731 34.16 -41.47 7.78
CA GLY A 731 34.42 -42.87 8.05
C GLY A 731 33.21 -43.65 7.55
N GLN A 732 33.43 -44.52 6.55
CA GLN A 732 32.50 -45.60 6.18
C GLN A 732 32.28 -46.62 7.32
N SER A 733 32.54 -46.22 8.57
CA SER A 733 32.66 -47.03 9.79
C SER A 733 31.80 -46.48 10.94
N GLY A 734 30.97 -45.46 10.70
CA GLY A 734 30.04 -44.93 11.70
C GLY A 734 28.73 -45.72 11.78
N THR A 735 28.14 -45.80 12.98
CA THR A 735 26.84 -46.42 13.25
C THR A 735 25.76 -45.85 12.33
N VAL A 736 24.94 -46.72 11.75
CA VAL A 736 23.80 -46.31 10.93
C VAL A 736 22.71 -45.76 11.85
N VAL A 737 22.25 -44.55 11.56
CA VAL A 737 21.20 -43.86 12.35
C VAL A 737 19.83 -44.02 11.68
N GLY A 738 19.76 -44.09 10.35
CA GLY A 738 18.52 -44.30 9.61
C GLY A 738 18.70 -44.20 8.10
N GLN A 739 17.60 -44.23 7.36
CA GLN A 739 17.53 -44.01 5.92
C GLN A 739 16.98 -42.61 5.62
N VAL A 740 17.62 -41.91 4.68
CA VAL A 740 17.17 -40.63 4.13
C VAL A 740 16.59 -40.87 2.76
N LYS A 741 15.30 -40.57 2.59
CA LYS A 741 14.60 -40.69 1.32
C LYS A 741 14.35 -39.30 0.73
N PHE A 742 14.77 -39.14 -0.51
CA PHE A 742 14.67 -37.90 -1.29
C PHE A 742 13.47 -38.04 -2.23
N LEU A 743 12.34 -37.41 -1.88
CA LEU A 743 11.04 -37.67 -2.50
C LEU A 743 10.97 -37.21 -3.97
N ASP A 744 11.68 -36.15 -4.33
CA ASP A 744 11.61 -35.60 -5.69
C ASP A 744 12.44 -36.45 -6.66
N THR A 745 13.56 -37.00 -6.19
CA THR A 745 14.45 -37.86 -6.98
C THR A 745 14.15 -39.35 -6.84
N GLY A 746 13.35 -39.76 -5.85
CA GLY A 746 13.07 -41.16 -5.50
C GLY A 746 14.26 -41.92 -4.91
N LYS A 747 15.39 -41.25 -4.66
CA LYS A 747 16.62 -41.89 -4.15
C LYS A 747 16.54 -42.11 -2.64
N THR A 748 17.31 -43.08 -2.15
CA THR A 748 17.47 -43.35 -0.72
C THR A 748 18.95 -43.56 -0.40
N SER A 749 19.41 -42.99 0.70
CA SER A 749 20.79 -43.14 1.17
C SER A 749 20.84 -43.32 2.68
N THR A 750 21.91 -43.96 3.16
CA THR A 750 22.07 -44.28 4.57
C THR A 750 22.65 -43.11 5.34
N ALA A 751 21.95 -42.65 6.37
CA ALA A 751 22.48 -41.69 7.33
C ALA A 751 23.30 -42.39 8.41
N ARG A 752 24.48 -41.83 8.69
CA ARG A 752 25.38 -42.28 9.76
C ARG A 752 25.52 -41.22 10.82
N GLU A 753 25.92 -41.64 12.01
CA GLU A 753 26.06 -40.75 13.16
C GLU A 753 27.00 -39.57 12.84
N GLY A 754 26.48 -38.36 13.06
CA GLY A 754 27.17 -37.11 12.79
C GLY A 754 27.13 -36.63 11.33
N ALA A 755 26.50 -37.33 10.38
CA ALA A 755 26.29 -36.79 9.04
C ALA A 755 25.12 -35.80 9.02
N THR A 756 25.26 -34.67 8.32
CA THR A 756 24.12 -33.78 8.04
C THR A 756 23.31 -34.32 6.86
N LEU A 757 22.05 -33.91 6.73
CA LEU A 757 21.23 -34.28 5.58
C LEU A 757 21.80 -33.79 4.25
N LEU A 758 22.55 -32.68 4.26
CA LEU A 758 23.29 -32.23 3.10
C LEU A 758 24.46 -33.15 2.76
N ASP A 759 25.19 -33.68 3.75
CA ASP A 759 26.27 -34.65 3.50
C ASP A 759 25.70 -35.94 2.88
N VAL A 760 24.56 -36.42 3.41
CA VAL A 760 23.87 -37.60 2.88
C VAL A 760 23.36 -37.36 1.46
N ALA A 761 22.89 -36.14 1.15
CA ALA A 761 22.48 -35.75 -0.21
C ALA A 761 23.67 -35.69 -1.17
N ASP A 762 24.79 -35.10 -0.76
CA ASP A 762 26.04 -35.04 -1.54
C ASP A 762 26.53 -36.47 -1.88
N GLU A 763 26.52 -37.39 -0.92
CA GLU A 763 26.87 -38.81 -1.13
C GLU A 763 25.91 -39.52 -2.09
N ALA A 764 24.60 -39.25 -1.96
CA ALA A 764 23.57 -39.80 -2.83
C ALA A 764 23.53 -39.18 -4.24
N LYS A 765 24.36 -38.15 -4.48
CA LYS A 765 24.32 -37.29 -5.67
C LYS A 765 22.91 -36.73 -5.88
N VAL A 766 22.29 -36.25 -4.79
CA VAL A 766 21.03 -35.50 -4.76
C VAL A 766 21.38 -34.04 -4.53
N ARG A 767 20.84 -33.16 -5.37
CA ARG A 767 21.18 -31.75 -5.33
C ARG A 767 20.28 -31.03 -4.33
N ILE A 768 20.84 -30.67 -3.18
CA ILE A 768 20.28 -29.65 -2.29
C ILE A 768 21.12 -28.38 -2.46
N ASP A 769 20.48 -27.29 -2.86
CA ASP A 769 21.17 -26.02 -3.01
C ASP A 769 21.79 -25.61 -1.65
N SER A 770 23.06 -25.25 -1.63
CA SER A 770 23.75 -24.90 -0.38
C SER A 770 24.83 -23.86 -0.63
N ALA A 771 25.03 -22.96 0.33
CA ALA A 771 26.04 -21.89 0.23
C ALA A 771 26.90 -21.78 1.50
N CYS A 772 26.33 -21.33 2.62
CA CYS A 772 27.11 -21.07 3.84
C CYS A 772 27.54 -22.32 4.62
N ARG A 773 26.80 -23.44 4.45
CA ARG A 773 26.88 -24.69 5.25
C ARG A 773 27.03 -24.48 6.78
N SER A 774 26.49 -23.38 7.30
CA SER A 774 26.60 -22.97 8.70
C SER A 774 25.25 -22.54 9.30
N GLY A 775 24.15 -22.76 8.58
CA GLY A 775 22.80 -22.48 9.08
C GLY A 775 22.34 -21.02 8.99
N THR A 776 23.12 -20.12 8.38
CA THR A 776 22.87 -18.67 8.43
C THR A 776 22.33 -18.06 7.14
N CYS A 777 22.50 -18.72 5.98
CA CYS A 777 22.08 -18.15 4.68
C CYS A 777 20.75 -18.68 4.14
N GLY A 778 20.21 -19.78 4.70
CA GLY A 778 18.92 -20.35 4.28
C GLY A 778 18.91 -21.08 2.94
N THR A 779 20.00 -21.07 2.16
CA THR A 779 20.03 -21.75 0.85
C THR A 779 19.76 -23.25 0.95
N CYS A 780 20.23 -23.90 2.02
CA CYS A 780 20.05 -25.33 2.28
C CYS A 780 18.67 -25.68 2.85
N MET A 781 17.70 -24.78 2.72
CA MET A 781 16.35 -24.98 3.24
C MET A 781 15.61 -26.03 2.41
N VAL A 782 15.12 -27.06 3.09
CA VAL A 782 14.38 -28.17 2.50
C VAL A 782 13.21 -28.51 3.42
N LYS A 783 12.11 -29.02 2.85
CA LYS A 783 10.95 -29.42 3.64
C LYS A 783 11.12 -30.85 4.16
N LEU A 784 11.01 -31.02 5.47
CA LEU A 784 10.97 -32.32 6.13
C LEU A 784 9.52 -32.83 6.11
N ARG A 785 9.27 -33.97 5.47
CA ARG A 785 7.93 -34.58 5.40
C ARG A 785 7.64 -35.52 6.54
N SER A 786 8.64 -36.27 6.98
CA SER A 786 8.54 -37.16 8.12
C SER A 786 9.91 -37.43 8.74
N GLY A 787 9.90 -37.83 10.01
CA GLY A 787 11.09 -38.11 10.80
C GLY A 787 11.53 -36.92 11.66
N THR A 788 12.60 -37.11 12.43
CA THR A 788 13.12 -36.11 13.38
C THR A 788 14.57 -35.81 13.08
N VAL A 789 14.94 -34.53 13.17
CA VAL A 789 16.31 -34.06 12.99
C VAL A 789 16.71 -33.17 14.16
N ARG A 790 17.98 -33.27 14.55
CA ARG A 790 18.63 -32.32 15.44
C ARG A 790 19.29 -31.24 14.61
N MET A 791 19.03 -29.98 14.93
CA MET A 791 19.56 -28.84 14.18
C MET A 791 20.15 -27.79 15.12
N PRO A 792 21.48 -27.79 15.34
CA PRO A 792 22.14 -26.91 16.32
C PRO A 792 22.08 -25.42 15.96
N VAL A 793 21.99 -25.09 14.66
CA VAL A 793 21.89 -23.70 14.16
C VAL A 793 20.70 -23.59 13.23
N GLN A 794 19.81 -22.62 13.53
CA GLN A 794 18.55 -22.42 12.81
C GLN A 794 18.33 -20.95 12.41
N ASP A 795 19.40 -20.17 12.36
CA ASP A 795 19.38 -18.71 12.27
C ASP A 795 18.69 -18.20 11.00
N ALA A 796 18.69 -19.00 9.93
CA ALA A 796 18.07 -18.67 8.67
C ALA A 796 16.58 -19.05 8.55
N LEU A 797 16.00 -19.69 9.56
CA LEU A 797 14.57 -20.04 9.59
C LEU A 797 13.77 -18.96 10.33
N GLY A 798 12.71 -18.46 9.70
CA GLY A 798 11.68 -17.69 10.39
C GLY A 798 10.72 -18.61 11.17
N ASP A 799 9.89 -18.03 12.04
CA ASP A 799 8.91 -18.81 12.82
C ASP A 799 7.90 -19.54 11.91
N GLY A 800 7.46 -18.91 10.83
CA GLY A 800 6.59 -19.56 9.84
C GLY A 800 7.25 -20.72 9.09
N ASP A 801 8.55 -20.61 8.79
CA ASP A 801 9.28 -21.70 8.13
C ASP A 801 9.36 -22.94 9.04
N ARG A 802 9.54 -22.73 10.35
CA ARG A 802 9.53 -23.80 11.36
C ARG A 802 8.16 -24.47 11.46
N GLU A 803 7.09 -23.66 11.51
CA GLU A 803 5.70 -24.17 11.56
C GLU A 803 5.34 -24.97 10.30
N ASP A 804 5.84 -24.54 9.14
CA ASP A 804 5.60 -25.20 7.85
C ASP A 804 6.50 -26.43 7.61
N GLY A 805 7.36 -26.81 8.57
CA GLY A 805 8.20 -28.01 8.52
C GLY A 805 9.48 -27.87 7.69
N TYR A 806 9.98 -26.65 7.48
CA TYR A 806 11.27 -26.43 6.83
C TYR A 806 12.44 -26.60 7.78
N ILE A 807 13.52 -27.20 7.26
CA ILE A 807 14.78 -27.43 7.97
C ILE A 807 15.96 -26.95 7.12
N LEU A 808 17.12 -26.74 7.75
CA LEU A 808 18.36 -26.42 7.07
C LEU A 808 19.18 -27.70 6.90
N ALA A 809 19.15 -28.31 5.72
CA ALA A 809 19.82 -29.60 5.44
C ALA A 809 21.29 -29.62 5.84
N CYS A 810 21.96 -28.47 5.76
CA CYS A 810 23.36 -28.30 6.11
C CYS A 810 23.66 -28.25 7.62
N GLN A 811 22.64 -28.22 8.47
CA GLN A 811 22.74 -28.28 9.93
C GLN A 811 21.88 -29.39 10.55
N ALA A 812 20.93 -29.92 9.79
CA ALA A 812 20.04 -30.98 10.23
C ALA A 812 20.78 -32.33 10.23
N GLU A 813 20.89 -32.93 11.39
CA GLU A 813 21.41 -34.28 11.61
C GLU A 813 20.20 -35.20 11.89
N PRO A 814 19.99 -36.28 11.12
CA PRO A 814 18.87 -37.19 11.34
C PRO A 814 19.03 -37.97 12.65
N GLU A 815 17.92 -38.21 13.35
CA GLU A 815 17.85 -39.06 14.54
C GLU A 815 17.22 -40.44 14.25
N GLY A 816 16.86 -40.70 12.99
CA GLY A 816 16.20 -41.92 12.52
C GLY A 816 15.93 -41.83 11.01
N ASP A 817 14.93 -42.59 10.54
CA ASP A 817 14.47 -42.50 9.14
C ASP A 817 13.79 -41.14 8.88
N VAL A 818 14.14 -40.50 7.76
CA VAL A 818 13.60 -39.20 7.36
C VAL A 818 13.22 -39.15 5.89
N GLU A 819 12.17 -38.38 5.56
CA GLU A 819 11.76 -38.10 4.18
C GLU A 819 11.85 -36.59 3.89
N LEU A 820 12.51 -36.23 2.79
CA LEU A 820 12.79 -34.84 2.38
C LEU A 820 12.23 -34.54 0.98
N GLU A 821 11.72 -33.33 0.77
CA GLU A 821 11.40 -32.82 -0.58
C GLU A 821 12.66 -32.27 -1.26
N ALA A 822 13.50 -33.17 -1.79
CA ALA A 822 14.75 -32.86 -2.48
C ALA A 822 15.16 -33.93 -3.50
#